data_AF-A0A8H6Y2X0-F1
#
_entry.id   AF-A0A8H6Y2X0-F1
#
_cell.length_a   1.000
_cell.length_b   1.000
_cell.length_c   1.000
_cell.angle_alpha   90.00
_cell.angle_beta   90.00
_cell.angle_gamma   90.00
#
_symmetry.space_group_name_H-M   'P 1'
#
loop_
_entity.id
_entity.type
_entity.pdbx_description
1 polymer ?
#
loop_
_entity_poly.entity_id
_entity_poly.type
_entity_poly.pdbx_seq_one_letter_code
_entity_poly.pdbx_strand_id
1 'polypeptide(L)'
;MERVRHPCTIVIKLGTSSIVHERTHQPLLSTLSSVVETVVALRGQGHKVVLVSSGAIGVGLKRMDMASRPKSLSGKQALAAIGQGRLIALWDNLFGQLEQPIAQVLLTRGDISDRTRYLNAVNTFKELLSMGVVPIVNENDTVSVSEIKFGDNDTLSAVTSSMIHADYLFLLTDVDGLYTSNPRKDPLAKQIEVVTSIASIRSQVSTTTLGSSLGTGGMETKLIAAEIATGAGVSTIICSSKKPENIFSIIEYHNSQKSSPGTPLSGSSSGRASPMLEPAVSALGTPTLVRPPHTVFTPSPLPMRDLKSWTSHTLFPAGTVIIDNGAHSVLSRRESGGRLLAVGVHGVIGAFASGQAVRIAIRRPGAGSDESAARIPAPLETRPTTPTLVATSSVSSSITSLEPLSRSVSFSNLAELESKPSDEISEADVIEVGRGLANYNSAQILKVKGLNSSYMPQLLGYADSEYVVENITIRVPPKYAYPLNSHFPHTSHYTFSCITTTLSGSSLGIATPSSPKQWPSGSMFPWFRAPSKKFSNGEINVKISESVRDEDVFILQSGCNDVNDNLMELLILISACKTASARRITAVIPCFPYARMDKKDQSRAPITAKLVANMLVVAGCDHVITMDLHASQIQGFFDIPVDNLWSEPLMLTYIKRRIGEWENSIVVSPDAGGAKRVTAIADKLGIEFALIHRQRDRKLANAPEHMELLVGDVKDKVAILVDDMIDTGSTLTLAVNTLHDKGAKAVHVLISHGLLSETNLSLVEQLPIVELVVTNTIPQSKHQAHCSKLVTIDISPTIAESIRRTHNGESISLLFTERADLGSLVVV
;
A
#
# COMPACT_ATOMS: atom_id res chain seq x y z
N MET A 1 -32.12 -15.40 -33.08
CA MET A 1 -30.85 -14.66 -32.85
C MET A 1 -30.59 -14.66 -31.35
N GLU A 2 -29.69 -15.52 -30.87
CA GLU A 2 -29.22 -15.46 -29.48
C GLU A 2 -28.55 -14.10 -29.25
N ARG A 3 -29.10 -13.30 -28.33
CA ARG A 3 -28.43 -12.08 -27.88
C ARG A 3 -27.12 -12.50 -27.23
N VAL A 4 -25.99 -12.04 -27.79
CA VAL A 4 -24.65 -12.26 -27.23
C VAL A 4 -24.63 -11.71 -25.79
N ARG A 5 -24.77 -12.62 -24.81
CA ARG A 5 -24.70 -12.28 -23.38
C ARG A 5 -23.26 -11.97 -23.05
N HIS A 6 -23.00 -10.77 -22.53
CA HIS A 6 -21.65 -10.36 -22.14
C HIS A 6 -21.25 -11.10 -20.85
N PRO A 7 -20.11 -11.81 -20.81
CA PRO A 7 -19.66 -12.48 -19.60
C PRO A 7 -19.33 -11.45 -18.52
N CYS A 8 -19.81 -11.72 -17.30
CA CYS A 8 -19.63 -10.87 -16.11
C CYS A 8 -18.81 -11.60 -15.05
N THR A 9 -18.15 -10.84 -14.19
CA THR A 9 -17.52 -11.32 -12.95
C THR A 9 -18.46 -11.07 -11.78
N ILE A 10 -18.78 -12.12 -11.03
CA ILE A 10 -19.86 -12.13 -10.03
C ILE A 10 -19.31 -12.66 -8.70
N VAL A 11 -19.54 -11.92 -7.62
CA VAL A 11 -19.34 -12.41 -6.26
C VAL A 11 -20.69 -12.70 -5.63
N ILE A 12 -20.85 -13.89 -5.05
CA ILE A 12 -22.07 -14.31 -4.35
C ILE A 12 -21.72 -14.57 -2.90
N LYS A 13 -22.39 -13.90 -1.96
CA LYS A 13 -22.18 -14.07 -0.53
C LYS A 13 -23.35 -14.79 0.12
N LEU A 14 -23.04 -15.81 0.92
CA LEU A 14 -24.01 -16.54 1.75
C LEU A 14 -23.72 -16.34 3.24
N GLY A 15 -24.74 -15.92 3.98
CA GLY A 15 -24.68 -15.87 5.44
C GLY A 15 -24.92 -17.24 6.10
N THR A 16 -24.50 -17.39 7.36
CA THR A 16 -24.67 -18.62 8.16
C THR A 16 -26.11 -19.13 8.16
N SER A 17 -27.11 -18.24 8.26
CA SER A 17 -28.54 -18.59 8.26
C SER A 17 -29.04 -19.16 6.93
N SER A 18 -28.31 -18.98 5.84
CA SER A 18 -28.61 -19.58 4.52
C SER A 18 -27.87 -20.90 4.30
N ILE A 19 -26.93 -21.25 5.18
CA ILE A 19 -26.09 -22.44 5.06
C ILE A 19 -26.51 -23.50 6.09
N VAL A 20 -26.80 -23.10 7.32
CA VAL A 20 -27.21 -24.00 8.41
C VAL A 20 -28.50 -23.54 9.07
N HIS A 21 -29.31 -24.51 9.50
CA HIS A 21 -30.54 -24.25 10.23
C HIS A 21 -30.27 -23.72 11.65
N GLU A 22 -31.06 -22.73 12.08
CA GLU A 22 -30.79 -21.96 13.30
C GLU A 22 -30.79 -22.80 14.58
N ARG A 23 -31.66 -23.81 14.67
CA ARG A 23 -31.80 -24.62 15.90
C ARG A 23 -31.05 -25.94 15.85
N THR A 24 -31.06 -26.60 14.70
CA THR A 24 -30.51 -27.96 14.56
C THR A 24 -29.07 -27.95 14.05
N HIS A 25 -28.61 -26.81 13.54
CA HIS A 25 -27.28 -26.61 12.95
C HIS A 25 -27.00 -27.55 11.77
N GLN A 26 -28.04 -28.21 11.25
CA GLN A 26 -27.95 -29.04 10.06
C GLN A 26 -27.79 -28.16 8.82
N PRO A 27 -26.98 -28.58 7.83
CA PRO A 27 -26.88 -27.87 6.55
C PRO A 27 -28.24 -27.81 5.84
N LEU A 28 -28.55 -26.66 5.25
CA LEU A 28 -29.74 -26.43 4.44
C LEU A 28 -29.49 -26.92 3.01
N LEU A 29 -29.47 -28.25 2.83
CA LEU A 29 -29.04 -28.89 1.58
C LEU A 29 -29.83 -28.43 0.35
N SER A 30 -31.14 -28.16 0.47
CA SER A 30 -31.94 -27.64 -0.65
C SER A 30 -31.44 -26.28 -1.13
N THR A 31 -31.22 -25.34 -0.20
CA THR A 31 -30.67 -24.02 -0.50
C THR A 31 -29.26 -24.12 -1.09
N LEU A 32 -28.39 -24.93 -0.48
CA LEU A 32 -27.02 -25.10 -0.93
C LEU A 32 -26.95 -25.70 -2.34
N SER A 33 -27.76 -26.73 -2.62
CA SER A 33 -27.82 -27.36 -3.95
C SER A 33 -28.31 -26.38 -5.01
N SER A 34 -29.36 -25.60 -4.71
CA SER A 34 -29.89 -24.59 -5.62
C SER A 34 -28.87 -23.48 -5.92
N VAL A 35 -28.06 -23.07 -4.92
CA VAL A 35 -26.93 -22.15 -5.13
C VAL A 35 -25.89 -22.78 -6.04
N VAL A 36 -25.51 -24.04 -5.81
CA VAL A 36 -24.52 -24.75 -6.64
C VAL A 36 -24.98 -24.85 -8.09
N GLU A 37 -26.23 -25.28 -8.32
CA GLU A 37 -26.83 -25.33 -9.66
C GLU A 37 -26.82 -23.96 -10.33
N THR A 38 -27.16 -22.89 -9.60
CA THR A 38 -27.12 -21.52 -10.09
C THR A 38 -25.69 -21.10 -10.48
N VAL A 39 -24.70 -21.38 -9.63
CA VAL A 39 -23.28 -21.05 -9.90
C VAL A 39 -22.77 -21.80 -11.12
N VAL A 40 -23.05 -23.10 -11.24
CA VAL A 40 -22.64 -23.93 -12.38
C VAL A 40 -23.32 -23.46 -13.66
N ALA A 41 -24.60 -23.10 -13.62
CA ALA A 41 -25.30 -22.55 -14.77
C ALA A 41 -24.77 -21.17 -15.18
N LEU A 42 -24.40 -20.29 -14.24
CA LEU A 42 -23.72 -19.03 -14.54
C LEU A 42 -22.35 -19.27 -15.21
N ARG A 43 -21.57 -20.22 -14.69
CA ARG A 43 -20.29 -20.64 -15.28
C ARG A 43 -20.48 -21.18 -16.70
N GLY A 44 -21.50 -22.00 -16.94
CA GLY A 44 -21.87 -22.51 -18.26
C GLY A 44 -22.25 -21.42 -19.26
N GLN A 45 -22.71 -20.25 -18.79
CA GLN A 45 -22.95 -19.05 -19.62
C GLN A 45 -21.70 -18.17 -19.81
N GLY A 46 -20.53 -18.61 -19.33
CA GLY A 46 -19.26 -17.90 -19.47
C GLY A 46 -18.96 -16.87 -18.37
N HIS A 47 -19.81 -16.75 -17.34
CA HIS A 47 -19.55 -15.86 -16.21
C HIS A 47 -18.39 -16.39 -15.34
N LYS A 48 -17.68 -15.47 -14.70
CA LYS A 48 -16.70 -15.78 -13.65
C LYS A 48 -17.38 -15.63 -12.29
N VAL A 49 -17.36 -16.65 -11.45
CA VAL A 49 -18.11 -16.66 -10.20
C VAL A 49 -17.21 -16.98 -9.01
N VAL A 50 -17.30 -16.17 -7.96
CA VAL A 50 -16.65 -16.38 -6.66
C VAL A 50 -17.71 -16.49 -5.58
N LEU A 51 -17.60 -17.49 -4.70
CA LEU A 51 -18.51 -17.70 -3.59
C LEU A 51 -17.85 -17.29 -2.28
N VAL A 52 -18.51 -16.43 -1.51
CA VAL A 52 -18.08 -16.04 -0.15
C VAL A 52 -19.01 -16.70 0.85
N SER A 53 -18.51 -17.70 1.56
CA SER A 53 -19.32 -18.59 2.40
C SER A 53 -19.02 -18.37 3.87
N SER A 54 -20.04 -18.01 4.66
CA SER A 54 -19.98 -18.13 6.12
C SER A 54 -20.20 -19.57 6.60
N GLY A 55 -20.50 -19.75 7.89
CA GLY A 55 -21.08 -21.01 8.40
C GLY A 55 -20.10 -22.00 9.03
N ALA A 56 -18.79 -21.75 9.01
CA ALA A 56 -17.79 -22.64 9.61
C ALA A 56 -18.12 -22.99 11.07
N ILE A 57 -18.35 -21.99 11.92
CA ILE A 57 -18.73 -22.20 13.33
C ILE A 57 -20.06 -22.97 13.46
N GLY A 58 -21.05 -22.70 12.61
CA GLY A 58 -22.34 -23.38 12.63
C GLY A 58 -22.21 -24.88 12.30
N VAL A 59 -21.41 -25.20 11.28
CA VAL A 59 -21.06 -26.58 10.93
C VAL A 59 -20.25 -27.24 12.05
N GLY A 60 -19.33 -26.50 12.67
CA GLY A 60 -18.55 -26.96 13.82
C GLY A 60 -19.42 -27.30 15.02
N LEU A 61 -20.40 -26.46 15.36
CA LEU A 61 -21.37 -26.72 16.43
C LEU A 61 -22.08 -28.06 16.22
N LYS A 62 -22.57 -28.32 15.01
CA LYS A 62 -23.21 -29.60 14.71
C LYS A 62 -22.24 -30.77 14.79
N ARG A 63 -21.01 -30.60 14.32
CA ARG A 63 -19.98 -31.65 14.31
C ARG A 63 -19.59 -32.09 15.71
N MET A 64 -19.56 -31.15 16.64
CA MET A 64 -19.20 -31.35 18.05
C MET A 64 -20.40 -31.59 18.96
N ASP A 65 -21.61 -31.66 18.39
CA ASP A 65 -22.88 -31.80 19.10
C ASP A 65 -23.06 -30.76 20.23
N MET A 66 -22.64 -29.52 19.97
CA MET A 66 -22.69 -28.43 20.92
C MET A 66 -23.97 -27.61 20.74
N ALA A 67 -24.70 -27.42 21.84
CA ALA A 67 -25.97 -26.70 21.84
C ALA A 67 -25.83 -25.17 21.66
N SER A 68 -24.66 -24.60 21.93
CA SER A 68 -24.46 -23.14 21.83
C SER A 68 -23.02 -22.77 21.51
N ARG A 69 -22.86 -21.58 20.93
CA ARG A 69 -21.56 -21.01 20.56
C ARG A 69 -20.68 -20.76 21.80
N PRO A 70 -19.39 -21.13 21.76
CA PRO A 70 -18.45 -20.79 22.83
C PRO A 70 -18.38 -19.29 23.09
N LYS A 71 -18.24 -18.90 24.36
CA LYS A 71 -18.06 -17.49 24.75
C LYS A 71 -16.64 -16.99 24.53
N SER A 72 -15.64 -17.84 24.78
CA SER A 72 -14.22 -17.52 24.60
C SER A 72 -13.86 -17.41 23.11
N LEU A 73 -12.93 -16.52 22.80
CA LEU A 73 -12.37 -16.37 21.45
C LEU A 73 -11.74 -17.68 20.98
N SER A 74 -10.85 -18.26 21.78
CA SER A 74 -10.18 -19.53 21.50
C SER A 74 -11.16 -20.67 21.22
N GLY A 75 -12.27 -20.74 21.95
CA GLY A 75 -13.32 -21.74 21.71
C GLY A 75 -14.01 -21.55 20.36
N LYS A 76 -14.25 -20.29 19.94
CA LYS A 76 -14.83 -20.00 18.62
C LYS A 76 -13.85 -20.32 17.50
N GLN A 77 -12.56 -20.00 17.66
CA GLN A 77 -11.50 -20.31 16.68
C GLN A 77 -11.35 -21.82 16.50
N ALA A 78 -11.29 -22.58 17.60
CA ALA A 78 -11.23 -24.05 17.55
C ALA A 78 -12.45 -24.65 16.82
N LEU A 79 -13.63 -24.12 17.10
CA LEU A 79 -14.86 -24.59 16.46
C LEU A 79 -14.95 -24.22 14.97
N ALA A 80 -14.46 -23.03 14.61
CA ALA A 80 -14.33 -22.61 13.23
C ALA A 80 -13.36 -23.50 12.47
N ALA A 81 -12.20 -23.84 13.05
CA ALA A 81 -11.23 -24.75 12.44
C ALA A 81 -11.83 -26.15 12.18
N ILE A 82 -12.55 -26.72 13.16
CA ILE A 82 -13.27 -28.00 13.01
C ILE A 82 -14.33 -27.91 11.91
N GLY A 83 -15.12 -26.84 11.93
CA GLY A 83 -16.23 -26.67 11.02
C GLY A 83 -15.82 -26.30 9.60
N GLN A 84 -14.72 -25.57 9.42
CA GLN A 84 -14.23 -25.14 8.10
C GLN A 84 -13.85 -26.33 7.22
N GLY A 85 -13.15 -27.33 7.78
CA GLY A 85 -12.82 -28.55 7.05
C GLY A 85 -14.06 -29.31 6.57
N ARG A 86 -15.14 -29.31 7.37
CA ARG A 86 -16.41 -29.94 6.98
C ARG A 86 -17.22 -29.08 6.00
N LEU A 87 -17.17 -27.77 6.14
CA LEU A 87 -17.85 -26.83 5.26
C LEU A 87 -17.27 -26.89 3.84
N ILE A 88 -15.94 -26.88 3.69
CA ILE A 88 -15.33 -27.00 2.37
C ILE A 88 -15.60 -28.36 1.74
N ALA A 89 -15.56 -29.44 2.53
CA ALA A 89 -15.92 -30.77 2.04
C ALA A 89 -17.40 -30.85 1.61
N LEU A 90 -18.31 -30.14 2.28
CA LEU A 90 -19.71 -30.07 1.86
C LEU A 90 -19.84 -29.36 0.50
N TRP A 91 -19.17 -28.22 0.33
CA TRP A 91 -19.13 -27.52 -0.96
C TRP A 91 -18.52 -28.38 -2.06
N ASP A 92 -17.39 -29.02 -1.80
CA ASP A 92 -16.68 -29.89 -2.75
C ASP A 92 -17.56 -31.05 -3.22
N ASN A 93 -18.27 -31.71 -2.29
CA ASN A 93 -19.20 -32.78 -2.64
C ASN A 93 -20.37 -32.29 -3.51
N LEU A 94 -20.96 -31.13 -3.20
CA LEU A 94 -22.10 -30.62 -3.96
C LEU A 94 -21.68 -30.15 -5.36
N PHE A 95 -20.58 -29.39 -5.47
CA PHE A 95 -20.05 -28.94 -6.75
C PHE A 95 -19.49 -30.11 -7.59
N GLY A 96 -18.86 -31.09 -6.94
CA GLY A 96 -18.31 -32.28 -7.59
C GLY A 96 -19.37 -33.16 -8.26
N GLN A 97 -20.61 -33.18 -7.76
CA GLN A 97 -21.74 -33.85 -8.44
C GLN A 97 -22.06 -33.26 -9.81
N LEU A 98 -21.65 -32.01 -10.06
CA LEU A 98 -21.81 -31.31 -11.34
C LEU A 98 -20.47 -31.08 -12.05
N GLU A 99 -19.42 -31.84 -11.67
CA GLU A 99 -18.08 -31.78 -12.27
C GLU A 99 -17.42 -30.39 -12.24
N GLN A 100 -17.85 -29.50 -11.32
CA GLN A 100 -17.30 -28.16 -11.19
C GLN A 100 -16.18 -28.16 -10.13
N PRO A 101 -14.90 -27.94 -10.50
CA PRO A 101 -13.84 -27.83 -9.51
C PRO A 101 -13.98 -26.55 -8.68
N ILE A 102 -13.66 -26.67 -7.39
CA ILE A 102 -13.62 -25.55 -6.45
C ILE A 102 -12.22 -25.39 -5.83
N ALA A 103 -11.93 -24.21 -5.29
CA ALA A 103 -10.71 -23.97 -4.52
C ALA A 103 -11.03 -23.20 -3.23
N GLN A 104 -10.47 -23.65 -2.12
CA GLN A 104 -10.58 -22.95 -0.86
C GLN A 104 -9.66 -21.74 -0.81
N VAL A 105 -10.20 -20.58 -0.41
CA VAL A 105 -9.41 -19.38 -0.14
C VAL A 105 -9.76 -18.86 1.25
N LEU A 106 -8.77 -18.77 2.14
CA LEU A 106 -8.92 -18.24 3.48
C LEU A 106 -8.10 -16.95 3.58
N LEU A 107 -8.75 -15.86 3.99
CA LEU A 107 -8.12 -14.55 4.12
C LEU A 107 -8.38 -13.97 5.50
N THR A 108 -7.53 -13.05 5.93
CA THR A 108 -7.76 -12.19 7.10
C THR A 108 -7.74 -10.74 6.67
N ARG A 109 -8.22 -9.84 7.53
CA ARG A 109 -7.97 -8.41 7.36
C ARG A 109 -6.48 -8.05 7.29
N GLY A 110 -5.63 -8.78 8.02
CA GLY A 110 -4.18 -8.61 7.95
C GLY A 110 -3.62 -8.87 6.54
N ASP A 111 -4.19 -9.83 5.81
CA ASP A 111 -3.83 -10.13 4.41
C ASP A 111 -4.32 -9.06 3.44
N ILE A 112 -5.48 -8.46 3.73
CA ILE A 112 -6.05 -7.38 2.92
C ILE A 112 -5.29 -6.06 3.13
N SER A 113 -4.85 -5.78 4.35
CA SER A 113 -4.17 -4.52 4.71
C SER A 113 -2.73 -4.44 4.20
N ASP A 114 -2.09 -5.59 3.97
CA ASP A 114 -0.72 -5.68 3.47
C ASP A 114 -0.72 -5.75 1.94
N ARG A 115 -0.02 -4.82 1.30
CA ARG A 115 -0.05 -4.68 -0.17
C ARG A 115 0.46 -5.95 -0.88
N THR A 116 1.50 -6.58 -0.35
CA THR A 116 2.10 -7.76 -0.98
C THR A 116 1.16 -8.95 -0.86
N ARG A 117 0.62 -9.20 0.34
CA ARG A 117 -0.36 -10.27 0.58
C ARG A 117 -1.65 -10.05 -0.21
N TYR A 118 -2.10 -8.80 -0.30
CA TYR A 118 -3.25 -8.40 -1.13
C TYR A 118 -3.01 -8.73 -2.61
N LEU A 119 -1.88 -8.31 -3.19
CA LEU A 119 -1.55 -8.57 -4.59
C LEU A 119 -1.40 -10.07 -4.86
N ASN A 120 -0.82 -10.83 -3.93
CA ASN A 120 -0.74 -12.28 -4.01
C ASN A 120 -2.14 -12.92 -4.05
N ALA A 121 -3.06 -12.49 -3.18
CA ALA A 121 -4.44 -12.95 -3.20
C ALA A 121 -5.13 -12.63 -4.54
N VAL A 122 -4.96 -11.40 -5.06
CA VAL A 122 -5.50 -10.99 -6.37
C VAL A 122 -4.99 -11.88 -7.50
N ASN A 123 -3.68 -12.18 -7.52
CA ASN A 123 -3.09 -13.05 -8.53
C ASN A 123 -3.64 -14.48 -8.45
N THR A 124 -3.77 -15.03 -7.23
CA THR A 124 -4.40 -16.34 -7.01
C THR A 124 -5.84 -16.37 -7.53
N PHE A 125 -6.65 -15.35 -7.23
CA PHE A 125 -8.03 -15.28 -7.75
C PHE A 125 -8.06 -15.23 -9.28
N LYS A 126 -7.17 -14.45 -9.92
CA LYS A 126 -7.09 -14.38 -11.38
C LYS A 126 -6.79 -15.75 -12.00
N GLU A 127 -5.85 -16.48 -11.42
CA GLU A 127 -5.46 -17.81 -11.93
C GLU A 127 -6.53 -18.87 -11.66
N LEU A 128 -7.16 -18.87 -10.48
CA LEU A 128 -8.27 -19.79 -10.22
C LEU A 128 -9.42 -19.59 -11.22
N LEU A 129 -9.75 -18.32 -11.51
CA LEU A 129 -10.80 -18.00 -12.48
C LEU A 129 -10.40 -18.30 -13.93
N SER A 130 -9.12 -18.21 -14.31
CA SER A 130 -8.64 -18.59 -15.65
C SER A 130 -8.68 -20.11 -15.85
N MET A 131 -8.35 -20.89 -14.81
CA MET A 131 -8.48 -22.35 -14.79
C MET A 131 -9.95 -22.82 -14.76
N GLY A 132 -10.89 -21.90 -14.62
CA GLY A 132 -12.32 -22.20 -14.57
C GLY A 132 -12.82 -22.81 -13.25
N VAL A 133 -12.00 -22.72 -12.21
CA VAL A 133 -12.29 -23.13 -10.84
C VAL A 133 -13.18 -22.07 -10.17
N VAL A 134 -14.12 -22.50 -9.31
CA VAL A 134 -14.92 -21.59 -8.47
C VAL A 134 -14.24 -21.41 -7.11
N PRO A 135 -13.71 -20.21 -6.78
CA PRO A 135 -13.13 -19.96 -5.47
C PRO A 135 -14.22 -19.87 -4.39
N ILE A 136 -14.00 -20.60 -3.29
CA ILE A 136 -14.82 -20.56 -2.07
C ILE A 136 -14.04 -19.82 -0.98
N VAL A 137 -14.42 -18.57 -0.74
CA VAL A 137 -13.74 -17.62 0.15
C VAL A 137 -14.39 -17.62 1.53
N ASN A 138 -13.58 -17.63 2.59
CA ASN A 138 -14.06 -17.41 3.95
C ASN A 138 -12.99 -16.73 4.84
N GLU A 139 -13.46 -16.21 5.98
CA GLU A 139 -12.72 -15.87 7.20
C GLU A 139 -11.63 -16.92 7.52
N ASN A 140 -10.33 -16.61 7.59
CA ASN A 140 -9.40 -17.45 8.36
C ASN A 140 -9.58 -17.22 9.87
N ASP A 141 -10.69 -17.72 10.42
CA ASP A 141 -11.07 -17.58 11.83
C ASP A 141 -9.96 -18.05 12.81
N THR A 142 -9.08 -18.98 12.40
CA THR A 142 -8.06 -19.56 13.28
C THR A 142 -7.01 -18.55 13.74
N VAL A 143 -6.68 -17.59 12.89
CA VAL A 143 -5.61 -16.59 13.10
C VAL A 143 -6.15 -15.16 13.17
N SER A 144 -7.46 -14.98 13.01
CA SER A 144 -8.14 -13.70 13.21
C SER A 144 -8.29 -13.41 14.71
N VAL A 145 -7.68 -12.31 15.19
CA VAL A 145 -7.55 -12.02 16.63
C VAL A 145 -8.67 -11.13 17.19
N SER A 146 -9.51 -10.50 16.35
CA SER A 146 -10.56 -9.59 16.84
C SER A 146 -11.63 -9.18 15.81
N GLU A 147 -12.31 -10.13 15.14
CA GLU A 147 -13.44 -9.79 14.23
C GLU A 147 -14.77 -10.49 14.55
N ILE A 148 -14.80 -11.39 15.54
CA ILE A 148 -15.98 -12.22 15.84
C ILE A 148 -17.20 -11.44 16.44
N LYS A 149 -17.16 -10.11 16.50
CA LYS A 149 -18.29 -9.25 16.89
C LYS A 149 -18.82 -8.37 15.75
N PHE A 150 -18.19 -8.32 14.57
CA PHE A 150 -18.62 -7.44 13.47
C PHE A 150 -18.51 -8.12 12.10
N GLY A 151 -19.61 -8.69 11.60
CA GLY A 151 -19.93 -8.75 10.16
C GLY A 151 -18.96 -9.37 9.14
N ASP A 152 -17.96 -10.17 9.56
CA ASP A 152 -16.80 -10.62 8.77
C ASP A 152 -17.01 -10.84 7.26
N ASN A 153 -17.99 -11.68 6.91
CA ASN A 153 -18.11 -12.13 5.53
C ASN A 153 -18.88 -11.18 4.60
N ASP A 154 -19.68 -10.25 5.13
CA ASP A 154 -20.31 -9.22 4.29
C ASP A 154 -19.21 -8.25 3.78
N THR A 155 -18.37 -7.76 4.69
CA THR A 155 -17.22 -6.90 4.36
C THR A 155 -16.19 -7.65 3.51
N LEU A 156 -15.86 -8.89 3.85
CA LEU A 156 -14.96 -9.72 3.04
C LEU A 156 -15.47 -9.88 1.61
N SER A 157 -16.79 -10.04 1.42
CA SER A 157 -17.37 -10.15 0.07
C SER A 157 -17.26 -8.86 -0.72
N ALA A 158 -17.41 -7.71 -0.07
CA ALA A 158 -17.23 -6.41 -0.70
C ALA A 158 -15.77 -6.19 -1.11
N VAL A 159 -14.81 -6.51 -0.23
CA VAL A 159 -13.38 -6.46 -0.56
C VAL A 159 -13.02 -7.44 -1.68
N THR A 160 -13.52 -8.67 -1.62
CA THR A 160 -13.31 -9.69 -2.67
C THR A 160 -13.83 -9.20 -4.01
N SER A 161 -15.01 -8.58 -4.04
CA SER A 161 -15.58 -7.99 -5.26
C SER A 161 -14.71 -6.88 -5.84
N SER A 162 -14.08 -6.08 -4.98
CA SER A 162 -13.11 -5.05 -5.39
C SER A 162 -11.82 -5.67 -5.94
N MET A 163 -11.24 -6.67 -5.26
CA MET A 163 -10.00 -7.37 -5.64
C MET A 163 -10.04 -7.93 -7.06
N ILE A 164 -11.18 -8.50 -7.46
CA ILE A 164 -11.36 -9.15 -8.75
C ILE A 164 -12.04 -8.27 -9.79
N HIS A 165 -12.30 -7.00 -9.46
CA HIS A 165 -13.07 -6.06 -10.29
C HIS A 165 -14.41 -6.66 -10.76
N ALA A 166 -15.19 -7.16 -9.81
CA ALA A 166 -16.49 -7.76 -10.10
C ALA A 166 -17.48 -6.72 -10.67
N ASP A 167 -18.34 -7.16 -11.58
CA ASP A 167 -19.46 -6.37 -12.07
C ASP A 167 -20.58 -6.32 -11.04
N TYR A 168 -20.81 -7.46 -10.37
CA TYR A 168 -21.89 -7.64 -9.41
C TYR A 168 -21.41 -8.28 -8.11
N LEU A 169 -21.93 -7.76 -6.99
CA LEU A 169 -21.90 -8.40 -5.68
C LEU A 169 -23.33 -8.74 -5.25
N PHE A 170 -23.63 -10.02 -5.08
CA PHE A 170 -24.91 -10.51 -4.56
C PHE A 170 -24.78 -10.87 -3.08
N LEU A 171 -25.46 -10.12 -2.22
CA LEU A 171 -25.63 -10.45 -0.81
C LEU A 171 -26.93 -11.26 -0.66
N LEU A 172 -26.82 -12.58 -0.59
CA LEU A 172 -27.97 -13.47 -0.42
C LEU A 172 -28.43 -13.50 1.04
N THR A 173 -29.71 -13.25 1.28
CA THR A 173 -30.29 -13.12 2.62
C THR A 173 -31.58 -13.90 2.80
N ASP A 174 -32.10 -13.98 4.03
CA ASP A 174 -33.39 -14.62 4.30
C ASP A 174 -34.60 -13.78 3.84
N VAL A 175 -34.38 -12.52 3.47
CA VAL A 175 -35.34 -11.60 2.87
C VAL A 175 -34.97 -11.30 1.41
N ASP A 176 -35.94 -10.83 0.64
CA ASP A 176 -35.79 -10.56 -0.80
C ASP A 176 -35.32 -9.14 -1.14
N GLY A 177 -35.11 -8.28 -0.15
CA GLY A 177 -34.51 -6.96 -0.31
C GLY A 177 -34.55 -6.14 0.97
N LEU A 178 -34.22 -4.86 0.85
CA LEU A 178 -34.36 -3.87 1.90
C LEU A 178 -35.80 -3.32 1.91
N TYR A 179 -36.35 -3.08 3.09
CA TYR A 179 -37.70 -2.54 3.28
C TYR A 179 -37.65 -1.29 4.16
N THR A 180 -38.63 -0.39 4.01
CA THR A 180 -38.76 0.83 4.83
C THR A 180 -38.94 0.54 6.32
N SER A 181 -39.55 -0.60 6.65
CA SER A 181 -39.76 -1.10 8.02
C SER A 181 -39.75 -2.64 7.98
N ASN A 182 -39.79 -3.31 9.14
CA ASN A 182 -39.76 -4.77 9.16
C ASN A 182 -41.06 -5.35 8.57
N PRO A 183 -41.03 -6.02 7.41
CA PRO A 183 -42.25 -6.48 6.72
C PRO A 183 -42.97 -7.61 7.48
N ARG A 184 -42.30 -8.26 8.45
CA ARG A 184 -42.95 -9.26 9.33
C ARG A 184 -43.76 -8.61 10.46
N LYS A 185 -43.56 -7.32 10.74
CA LYS A 185 -44.20 -6.57 11.84
C LYS A 185 -45.07 -5.41 11.34
N ASP A 186 -44.71 -4.82 10.21
CA ASP A 186 -45.42 -3.71 9.59
C ASP A 186 -45.91 -4.11 8.18
N PRO A 187 -47.21 -4.33 7.99
CA PRO A 187 -47.79 -4.66 6.69
C PRO A 187 -47.67 -3.55 5.63
N LEU A 188 -47.36 -2.31 6.03
CA LEU A 188 -47.16 -1.18 5.12
C LEU A 188 -45.70 -1.02 4.66
N ALA A 189 -44.81 -1.91 5.10
CA ALA A 189 -43.41 -1.90 4.70
C ALA A 189 -43.27 -2.01 3.17
N LYS A 190 -42.69 -0.99 2.55
CA LYS A 190 -42.42 -0.99 1.11
C LYS A 190 -40.98 -1.43 0.84
N GLN A 191 -40.79 -2.23 -0.21
CA GLN A 191 -39.45 -2.62 -0.65
C GLN A 191 -38.74 -1.40 -1.25
N ILE A 192 -37.48 -1.21 -0.87
CA ILE A 192 -36.59 -0.21 -1.47
C ILE A 192 -35.94 -0.85 -2.68
N GLU A 193 -36.27 -0.36 -3.87
CA GLU A 193 -35.84 -0.98 -5.12
C GLU A 193 -34.43 -0.58 -5.53
N VAL A 194 -34.13 0.72 -5.48
CA VAL A 194 -32.87 1.31 -5.95
C VAL A 194 -32.32 2.22 -4.86
N VAL A 195 -31.02 2.06 -4.57
CA VAL A 195 -30.27 2.87 -3.62
C VAL A 195 -29.15 3.59 -4.35
N THR A 196 -29.28 4.91 -4.47
CA THR A 196 -28.24 5.78 -5.04
C THR A 196 -27.33 6.41 -3.99
N SER A 197 -27.82 6.54 -2.76
CA SER A 197 -27.05 7.07 -1.63
C SER A 197 -27.41 6.37 -0.32
N ILE A 198 -26.42 5.74 0.29
CA ILE A 198 -26.60 4.94 1.52
C ILE A 198 -26.89 5.83 2.73
N ALA A 199 -26.35 7.05 2.78
CA ALA A 199 -26.67 8.01 3.84
C ALA A 199 -28.14 8.39 3.90
N SER A 200 -28.81 8.49 2.74
CA SER A 200 -30.25 8.80 2.69
C SER A 200 -31.13 7.68 3.27
N ILE A 201 -30.61 6.45 3.27
CA ILE A 201 -31.32 5.25 3.74
C ILE A 201 -31.02 4.96 5.21
N ARG A 202 -29.80 5.23 5.68
CA ARG A 202 -29.44 5.06 7.11
C ARG A 202 -30.32 5.88 8.05
N SER A 203 -30.89 7.00 7.59
CA SER A 203 -31.86 7.80 8.37
C SER A 203 -33.30 7.27 8.34
N GLN A 204 -33.64 6.39 7.40
CA GLN A 204 -35.00 5.86 7.18
C GLN A 204 -35.16 4.42 7.66
N VAL A 205 -34.06 3.66 7.77
CA VAL A 205 -34.06 2.25 8.16
C VAL A 205 -33.67 2.13 9.63
N SER A 206 -34.59 1.65 10.48
CA SER A 206 -34.30 1.39 11.89
C SER A 206 -33.27 0.25 12.03
N THR A 207 -32.02 0.59 12.36
CA THR A 207 -30.87 -0.34 12.43
C THR A 207 -30.85 -1.21 13.70
N THR A 208 -31.84 -1.09 14.57
CA THR A 208 -31.78 -1.60 15.96
C THR A 208 -32.19 -3.06 16.16
N THR A 209 -32.48 -3.84 15.12
CA THR A 209 -32.69 -5.30 15.31
C THR A 209 -32.47 -6.05 14.00
N LEU A 210 -31.65 -7.11 14.06
CA LEU A 210 -31.78 -8.40 13.33
C LEU A 210 -30.39 -9.06 13.22
N GLY A 211 -29.96 -9.75 14.28
CA GLY A 211 -29.01 -10.86 14.16
C GLY A 211 -29.75 -12.14 14.54
N SER A 212 -29.76 -13.15 13.67
CA SER A 212 -30.11 -14.52 14.10
C SER A 212 -29.12 -14.98 15.16
N SER A 213 -29.52 -15.84 16.09
CA SER A 213 -28.67 -16.34 17.19
C SER A 213 -27.33 -16.98 16.73
N LEU A 214 -27.25 -17.40 15.46
CA LEU A 214 -26.07 -17.99 14.82
C LEU A 214 -25.26 -17.06 13.90
N GLY A 215 -25.78 -15.89 13.54
CA GLY A 215 -25.17 -15.00 12.54
C GLY A 215 -24.59 -13.74 13.17
N THR A 216 -23.39 -13.34 12.77
CA THR A 216 -22.74 -12.09 13.22
C THR A 216 -23.15 -10.84 12.41
N GLY A 217 -23.84 -11.01 11.27
CA GLY A 217 -24.12 -9.94 10.31
C GLY A 217 -25.60 -9.57 10.17
N GLY A 218 -25.96 -8.39 10.69
CA GLY A 218 -27.30 -7.81 10.56
C GLY A 218 -27.51 -7.06 9.23
N MET A 219 -28.55 -6.21 9.16
CA MET A 219 -28.75 -5.35 7.99
C MET A 219 -27.69 -4.25 7.87
N GLU A 220 -27.18 -3.77 9.00
CA GLU A 220 -26.11 -2.77 9.05
C GLU A 220 -24.83 -3.25 8.34
N THR A 221 -24.40 -4.50 8.58
CA THR A 221 -23.19 -5.04 7.95
C THR A 221 -23.33 -5.18 6.44
N LYS A 222 -24.56 -5.41 5.94
CA LYS A 222 -24.87 -5.45 4.51
C LYS A 222 -24.88 -4.07 3.88
N LEU A 223 -25.38 -3.05 4.59
CA LEU A 223 -25.30 -1.66 4.14
C LEU A 223 -23.85 -1.18 4.05
N ILE A 224 -23.01 -1.53 5.04
CA ILE A 224 -21.57 -1.24 5.00
C ILE A 224 -20.90 -1.96 3.81
N ALA A 225 -21.18 -3.25 3.60
CA ALA A 225 -20.64 -3.98 2.47
C ALA A 225 -21.07 -3.38 1.13
N ALA A 226 -22.34 -2.99 0.99
CA ALA A 226 -22.84 -2.32 -0.21
C ALA A 226 -22.16 -0.95 -0.44
N GLU A 227 -21.88 -0.19 0.62
CA GLU A 227 -21.14 1.08 0.54
C GLU A 227 -19.72 0.87 0.03
N ILE A 228 -19.03 -0.15 0.56
CA ILE A 228 -17.68 -0.52 0.15
C ILE A 228 -17.65 -0.91 -1.33
N ALA A 229 -18.53 -1.82 -1.74
CA ALA A 229 -18.54 -2.36 -3.09
C ALA A 229 -18.99 -1.31 -4.13
N THR A 230 -20.03 -0.52 -3.85
CA THR A 230 -20.46 0.55 -4.75
C THR A 230 -19.44 1.67 -4.89
N GLY A 231 -18.70 2.00 -3.83
CA GLY A 231 -17.58 2.95 -3.90
C GLY A 231 -16.44 2.48 -4.82
N ALA A 232 -16.22 1.16 -4.89
CA ALA A 232 -15.26 0.54 -5.81
C ALA A 232 -15.77 0.38 -7.25
N GLY A 233 -17.02 0.77 -7.52
CA GLY A 233 -17.65 0.65 -8.84
C GLY A 233 -18.40 -0.68 -9.08
N VAL A 234 -18.63 -1.47 -8.04
CA VAL A 234 -19.34 -2.76 -8.13
C VAL A 234 -20.84 -2.55 -7.90
N SER A 235 -21.69 -3.11 -8.76
CA SER A 235 -23.14 -3.07 -8.55
C SER A 235 -23.53 -4.07 -7.46
N THR A 236 -24.03 -3.59 -6.32
CA THR A 236 -24.35 -4.48 -5.18
C THR A 236 -25.84 -4.76 -5.11
N ILE A 237 -26.23 -6.01 -4.90
CA ILE A 237 -27.61 -6.47 -4.91
C ILE A 237 -27.89 -7.23 -3.62
N ILE A 238 -29.01 -6.92 -2.97
CA ILE A 238 -29.58 -7.70 -1.88
C ILE A 238 -30.80 -8.45 -2.42
N CYS A 239 -30.78 -9.77 -2.33
CA CYS A 239 -31.90 -10.63 -2.73
C CYS A 239 -31.96 -11.92 -1.89
N SER A 240 -33.01 -12.72 -2.08
CA SER A 240 -33.27 -13.89 -1.24
C SER A 240 -32.38 -15.09 -1.60
N SER A 241 -31.78 -15.72 -0.58
CA SER A 241 -31.06 -16.98 -0.71
C SER A 241 -31.96 -18.17 -1.02
N LYS A 242 -33.28 -18.06 -0.84
CA LYS A 242 -34.24 -19.13 -1.16
C LYS A 242 -34.51 -19.29 -2.65
N LYS A 243 -34.15 -18.29 -3.46
CA LYS A 243 -34.35 -18.25 -4.91
C LYS A 243 -33.10 -17.71 -5.62
N PRO A 244 -31.94 -18.39 -5.51
CA PRO A 244 -30.70 -17.94 -6.11
C PRO A 244 -30.78 -17.83 -7.64
N GLU A 245 -31.68 -18.58 -8.30
CA GLU A 245 -31.97 -18.50 -9.73
C GLU A 245 -32.42 -17.11 -10.19
N ASN A 246 -32.92 -16.26 -9.27
CA ASN A 246 -33.24 -14.87 -9.59
C ASN A 246 -32.02 -14.07 -10.04
N ILE A 247 -30.79 -14.50 -9.73
CA ILE A 247 -29.56 -13.84 -10.18
C ILE A 247 -29.56 -13.65 -11.70
N PHE A 248 -30.00 -14.65 -12.47
CA PHE A 248 -30.09 -14.56 -13.94
C PHE A 248 -31.01 -13.43 -14.38
N SER A 249 -32.24 -13.43 -13.85
CA SER A 249 -33.27 -12.44 -14.18
C SER A 249 -32.86 -11.03 -13.75
N ILE A 250 -32.14 -10.88 -12.63
CA ILE A 250 -31.65 -9.58 -12.15
C ILE A 250 -30.57 -9.04 -13.10
N ILE A 251 -29.59 -9.87 -13.51
CA ILE A 251 -28.54 -9.46 -14.44
C ILE A 251 -29.15 -9.07 -15.80
N GLU A 252 -30.08 -9.88 -16.30
CA GLU A 252 -30.76 -9.62 -17.58
C GLU A 252 -31.58 -8.33 -17.55
N TYR A 253 -32.33 -8.11 -16.47
CA TYR A 253 -33.07 -6.87 -16.25
C TYR A 253 -32.15 -5.64 -16.30
N HIS A 254 -31.07 -5.61 -15.51
CA HIS A 254 -30.17 -4.46 -15.46
C HIS A 254 -29.36 -4.24 -16.74
N ASN A 255 -28.98 -5.32 -17.44
CA ASN A 255 -28.31 -5.20 -18.74
C ASN A 255 -29.25 -4.63 -19.82
N SER A 256 -30.55 -4.94 -19.77
CA SER A 256 -31.55 -4.38 -20.69
C SER A 256 -31.76 -2.88 -20.49
N GLN A 257 -31.62 -2.37 -19.25
CA GLN A 257 -31.76 -0.95 -18.94
C GLN A 257 -30.54 -0.13 -19.42
N LYS A 258 -29.34 -0.74 -19.47
CA LYS A 258 -28.11 -0.08 -19.97
C LYS A 258 -28.07 0.11 -21.49
N SER A 259 -28.90 -0.60 -22.25
CA SER A 259 -28.88 -0.64 -23.72
C SER A 259 -29.92 0.27 -24.41
N SER A 260 -30.69 1.06 -23.66
CA SER A 260 -31.59 2.08 -24.21
C SER A 260 -30.87 3.43 -24.30
N PRO A 261 -30.59 4.00 -25.50
CA PRO A 261 -29.94 5.30 -25.62
C PRO A 261 -30.90 6.41 -25.21
N GLY A 262 -30.54 7.18 -24.17
CA GLY A 262 -31.25 8.40 -23.80
C GLY A 262 -31.08 9.48 -24.88
N THR A 263 -32.18 9.94 -25.44
CA THR A 263 -32.26 11.11 -26.32
C THR A 263 -31.78 12.37 -25.58
N PRO A 264 -30.88 13.20 -26.15
CA PRO A 264 -30.51 14.47 -25.54
C PRO A 264 -31.64 15.49 -25.72
N LEU A 265 -32.08 16.10 -24.62
CA LEU A 265 -32.94 17.28 -24.63
C LEU A 265 -32.15 18.46 -25.23
N SER A 266 -32.53 18.88 -26.43
CA SER A 266 -32.19 20.20 -27.00
C SER A 266 -33.48 20.98 -27.28
N GLY A 267 -33.41 22.30 -27.13
CA GLY A 267 -34.54 23.17 -26.85
C GLY A 267 -35.42 23.63 -28.02
N SER A 268 -36.57 24.15 -27.58
CA SER A 268 -37.41 25.23 -28.12
C SER A 268 -38.07 25.15 -29.52
N SER A 269 -39.40 25.35 -29.45
CA SER A 269 -40.31 26.00 -30.41
C SER A 269 -41.00 25.15 -31.48
N SER A 270 -42.29 24.91 -31.29
CA SER A 270 -43.40 25.49 -32.08
C SER A 270 -44.68 24.67 -31.88
N GLY A 271 -45.81 25.36 -31.70
CA GLY A 271 -47.13 24.74 -31.61
C GLY A 271 -47.83 24.70 -32.97
N ARG A 272 -48.60 23.64 -33.22
CA ARG A 272 -50.01 23.63 -33.70
C ARG A 272 -50.43 22.24 -34.23
N ALA A 273 -51.58 21.79 -33.72
CA ALA A 273 -52.70 21.06 -34.34
C ALA A 273 -52.50 19.73 -35.13
N SER A 274 -53.03 18.65 -34.53
CA SER A 274 -53.79 17.46 -35.00
C SER A 274 -54.48 17.46 -36.40
N PRO A 275 -55.04 16.32 -36.94
CA PRO A 275 -54.82 14.86 -36.68
C PRO A 275 -54.89 13.90 -37.93
N MET A 276 -54.61 12.61 -37.67
CA MET A 276 -55.09 11.34 -38.29
C MET A 276 -54.83 10.98 -39.77
N LEU A 277 -54.11 9.86 -39.97
CA LEU A 277 -54.48 8.76 -40.87
C LEU A 277 -53.72 7.48 -40.48
N GLU A 278 -54.44 6.46 -40.02
CA GLU A 278 -53.99 5.08 -39.84
C GLU A 278 -54.04 4.33 -41.21
N PRO A 279 -53.24 3.27 -41.47
CA PRO A 279 -53.57 1.96 -40.88
C PRO A 279 -52.41 0.94 -40.67
N ALA A 280 -52.77 -0.12 -39.95
CA ALA A 280 -52.29 -1.51 -40.05
C ALA A 280 -51.23 -1.99 -39.03
N VAL A 281 -51.76 -2.80 -38.11
CA VAL A 281 -51.18 -3.66 -37.08
C VAL A 281 -49.92 -4.43 -37.50
N SER A 282 -48.83 -4.30 -36.73
CA SER A 282 -47.93 -5.42 -36.44
C SER A 282 -47.57 -5.41 -34.96
N ALA A 283 -48.24 -6.28 -34.21
CA ALA A 283 -47.91 -6.59 -32.83
C ALA A 283 -46.53 -7.27 -32.77
N LEU A 284 -45.57 -6.60 -32.16
CA LEU A 284 -44.40 -7.22 -31.54
C LEU A 284 -43.97 -6.32 -30.39
N GLY A 285 -44.78 -6.34 -29.32
CA GLY A 285 -44.38 -5.81 -28.04
C GLY A 285 -43.15 -6.59 -27.58
N THR A 286 -42.00 -5.94 -27.50
CA THR A 286 -40.87 -6.46 -26.72
C THR A 286 -41.39 -6.77 -25.32
N PRO A 287 -41.26 -8.00 -24.80
CA PRO A 287 -41.74 -8.32 -23.47
C PRO A 287 -40.99 -7.43 -22.47
N THR A 288 -41.72 -6.56 -21.78
CA THR A 288 -41.19 -5.83 -20.63
C THR A 288 -40.76 -6.87 -19.60
N LEU A 289 -39.44 -7.05 -19.44
CA LEU A 289 -38.89 -7.99 -18.47
C LEU A 289 -39.43 -7.62 -17.08
N VAL A 290 -40.12 -8.57 -16.44
CA VAL A 290 -40.67 -8.37 -15.09
C VAL A 290 -39.50 -8.26 -14.11
N ARG A 291 -39.47 -7.18 -13.32
CA ARG A 291 -38.42 -6.94 -12.33
C ARG A 291 -38.52 -8.00 -11.21
N PRO A 292 -37.51 -8.87 -11.03
CA PRO A 292 -37.50 -9.79 -9.89
C PRO A 292 -37.35 -9.02 -8.56
N PRO A 293 -37.81 -9.56 -7.42
CA PRO A 293 -37.70 -8.88 -6.14
C PRO A 293 -36.23 -8.80 -5.68
N HIS A 294 -35.71 -7.57 -5.62
CA HIS A 294 -34.36 -7.27 -5.14
C HIS A 294 -34.21 -5.77 -4.81
N THR A 295 -33.19 -5.45 -4.02
CA THR A 295 -32.67 -4.08 -3.86
C THR A 295 -31.33 -3.99 -4.59
N VAL A 296 -31.16 -2.98 -5.44
CA VAL A 296 -29.89 -2.68 -6.10
C VAL A 296 -29.28 -1.40 -5.53
N PHE A 297 -27.98 -1.43 -5.26
CA PHE A 297 -27.17 -0.26 -4.92
C PHE A 297 -26.36 0.11 -6.16
N THR A 298 -26.57 1.33 -6.66
CA THR A 298 -25.92 1.78 -7.89
C THR A 298 -24.45 2.09 -7.63
N PRO A 299 -23.53 1.66 -8.52
CA PRO A 299 -22.11 1.96 -8.36
C PRO A 299 -21.84 3.46 -8.44
N SER A 300 -20.78 3.92 -7.77
CA SER A 300 -20.34 5.31 -7.82
C SER A 300 -20.00 5.71 -9.27
N PRO A 301 -20.43 6.91 -9.74
CA PRO A 301 -20.07 7.41 -11.08
C PRO A 301 -18.58 7.72 -11.21
N LEU A 302 -17.88 7.93 -10.08
CA LEU A 302 -16.43 8.09 -10.00
C LEU A 302 -15.89 6.94 -9.13
N PRO A 303 -15.73 5.74 -9.70
CA PRO A 303 -15.30 4.57 -8.93
C PRO A 303 -13.83 4.73 -8.52
N MET A 304 -13.57 4.65 -7.22
CA MET A 304 -12.20 4.64 -6.71
C MET A 304 -11.65 3.22 -6.80
N ARG A 305 -10.94 2.94 -7.90
CA ARG A 305 -10.39 1.61 -8.19
C ARG A 305 -9.14 1.26 -7.37
N ASP A 306 -8.57 2.22 -6.65
CA ASP A 306 -7.34 2.06 -5.86
C ASP A 306 -7.63 2.06 -4.35
N LEU A 307 -7.28 0.97 -3.67
CA LEU A 307 -7.61 0.64 -2.27
C LEU A 307 -7.13 1.73 -1.27
N LYS A 308 -6.06 2.47 -1.62
CA LYS A 308 -5.45 3.52 -0.79
C LYS A 308 -6.33 4.79 -0.69
N SER A 309 -7.18 5.03 -1.68
CA SER A 309 -8.17 6.14 -1.66
C SER A 309 -9.46 5.72 -0.94
N TRP A 310 -9.80 4.43 -0.98
CA TRP A 310 -11.02 3.83 -0.43
C TRP A 310 -11.08 3.81 1.12
N THR A 311 -9.98 3.46 1.80
CA THR A 311 -9.94 3.41 3.28
C THR A 311 -9.98 4.81 3.94
N SER A 312 -9.63 5.85 3.19
CA SER A 312 -9.43 7.21 3.70
C SER A 312 -10.61 8.16 3.45
N HIS A 313 -11.46 7.89 2.45
CA HIS A 313 -12.42 8.91 1.95
C HIS A 313 -13.91 8.52 1.87
N THR A 314 -14.30 7.26 2.04
CA THR A 314 -15.65 6.80 1.63
C THR A 314 -16.63 6.33 2.72
N LEU A 315 -16.24 6.24 4.00
CA LEU A 315 -17.21 5.84 5.03
C LEU A 315 -18.09 7.03 5.46
N PHE A 316 -19.42 6.89 5.38
CA PHE A 316 -20.36 7.83 5.99
C PHE A 316 -20.18 7.81 7.52
N PRO A 317 -19.81 8.96 8.13
CA PRO A 317 -19.53 9.01 9.55
C PRO A 317 -20.82 8.88 10.36
N ALA A 318 -20.85 7.93 11.30
CA ALA A 318 -21.98 7.63 12.18
C ALA A 318 -22.10 8.59 13.38
N GLY A 319 -21.05 9.36 13.65
CA GLY A 319 -21.04 10.45 14.62
C GLY A 319 -19.76 11.28 14.54
N THR A 320 -19.50 12.09 15.56
CA THR A 320 -18.38 13.04 15.59
C THR A 320 -17.58 12.89 16.87
N VAL A 321 -16.25 12.85 16.75
CA VAL A 321 -15.31 12.96 17.86
C VAL A 321 -14.66 14.34 17.79
N ILE A 322 -14.82 15.11 18.86
CA ILE A 322 -14.28 16.47 19.00
C ILE A 322 -12.92 16.36 19.66
N ILE A 323 -11.92 16.94 19.02
CA ILE A 323 -10.52 16.88 19.47
C ILE A 323 -10.02 18.26 19.87
N ASP A 324 -9.06 18.30 20.78
CA ASP A 324 -8.39 19.54 21.15
C ASP A 324 -7.39 19.99 20.06
N ASN A 325 -6.86 21.20 20.22
CA ASN A 325 -5.95 21.80 19.24
C ASN A 325 -4.58 21.11 19.17
N GLY A 326 -4.15 20.47 20.27
CA GLY A 326 -2.92 19.68 20.33
C GLY A 326 -3.05 18.38 19.54
N ALA A 327 -4.15 17.65 19.76
CA ALA A 327 -4.53 16.47 19.00
C ALA A 327 -4.72 16.79 17.52
N HIS A 328 -5.34 17.93 17.18
CA HIS A 328 -5.47 18.39 15.80
C HIS A 328 -4.12 18.69 15.14
N SER A 329 -3.21 19.38 15.85
CA SER A 329 -1.85 19.66 15.39
C SER A 329 -1.02 18.40 15.16
N VAL A 330 -1.19 17.38 16.02
CA VAL A 330 -0.53 16.09 15.88
C VAL A 330 -1.12 15.29 14.72
N LEU A 331 -2.44 15.17 14.65
CA LEU A 331 -3.14 14.43 13.58
C LEU A 331 -2.99 15.05 12.19
N SER A 332 -2.73 16.35 12.11
CA SER A 332 -2.42 17.03 10.84
C SER A 332 -1.03 16.68 10.29
N ARG A 333 -0.16 16.03 11.08
CA ARG A 333 1.16 15.57 10.65
C ARG A 333 1.06 14.14 10.12
N ARG A 334 1.71 13.87 8.98
CA ARG A 334 1.79 12.51 8.39
C ARG A 334 2.41 11.47 9.35
N GLU A 335 3.27 11.91 10.28
CA GLU A 335 3.93 11.06 11.29
C GLU A 335 2.98 10.51 12.37
N SER A 336 1.78 11.08 12.54
CA SER A 336 0.81 10.59 13.53
C SER A 336 0.20 9.23 13.18
N GLY A 337 0.35 8.77 11.94
CA GLY A 337 -0.32 7.58 11.43
C GLY A 337 -1.85 7.68 11.46
N GLY A 338 -2.41 8.88 11.63
CA GLY A 338 -3.85 9.09 11.79
C GLY A 338 -4.43 8.45 13.06
N ARG A 339 -3.66 8.35 14.14
CA ARG A 339 -4.08 7.71 15.39
C ARG A 339 -4.33 8.73 16.50
N LEU A 340 -5.54 8.71 17.06
CA LEU A 340 -5.99 9.61 18.12
C LEU A 340 -5.99 8.89 19.46
N LEU A 341 -5.30 9.46 20.44
CA LEU A 341 -5.32 9.02 21.83
C LEU A 341 -6.52 9.60 22.58
N ALA A 342 -6.97 8.88 23.62
CA ALA A 342 -8.09 9.31 24.45
C ALA A 342 -7.88 10.70 25.10
N VAL A 343 -6.62 11.01 25.46
CA VAL A 343 -6.22 12.30 26.04
C VAL A 343 -6.54 13.50 25.14
N GLY A 344 -6.53 13.31 23.82
CA GLY A 344 -6.79 14.36 22.84
C GLY A 344 -8.27 14.57 22.51
N VAL A 345 -9.17 13.82 23.16
CA VAL A 345 -10.62 13.89 22.94
C VAL A 345 -11.26 14.84 23.94
N HIS A 346 -11.97 15.85 23.41
CA HIS A 346 -12.70 16.83 24.19
C HIS A 346 -14.20 16.48 24.33
N GLY A 347 -14.78 15.85 23.30
CA GLY A 347 -16.20 15.51 23.29
C GLY A 347 -16.59 14.52 22.20
N VAL A 348 -17.83 14.02 22.27
CA VAL A 348 -18.40 13.07 21.31
C VAL A 348 -19.85 13.49 21.01
N ILE A 349 -20.22 13.60 19.73
CA ILE A 349 -21.59 13.90 19.28
C ILE A 349 -22.11 12.70 18.49
N GLY A 350 -23.34 12.28 18.78
CA GLY A 350 -24.00 11.14 18.12
C GLY A 350 -23.63 9.78 18.70
N ALA A 351 -24.38 8.76 18.29
CA ALA A 351 -24.18 7.37 18.74
C ALA A 351 -23.52 6.55 17.63
N PHE A 352 -22.37 5.96 17.93
CA PHE A 352 -21.65 5.08 17.00
C PHE A 352 -20.97 3.93 17.74
N ALA A 353 -20.81 2.82 17.04
CA ALA A 353 -20.12 1.63 17.51
C ALA A 353 -18.62 1.67 17.19
N SER A 354 -17.85 0.83 17.86
CA SER A 354 -16.48 0.50 17.44
C SER A 354 -16.49 -0.03 15.99
N GLY A 355 -15.50 0.35 15.20
CA GLY A 355 -15.37 0.05 13.78
C GLY A 355 -16.22 0.93 12.85
N GLN A 356 -17.01 1.87 13.36
CA GLN A 356 -17.72 2.83 12.52
C GLN A 356 -16.87 4.07 12.24
N ALA A 357 -17.05 4.66 11.05
CA ALA A 357 -16.41 5.92 10.75
C ALA A 357 -17.01 7.05 11.57
N VAL A 358 -16.16 7.99 11.95
CA VAL A 358 -16.51 9.18 12.71
C VAL A 358 -15.91 10.42 12.05
N ARG A 359 -16.63 11.54 12.10
CA ARG A 359 -16.06 12.85 11.82
C ARG A 359 -15.09 13.21 12.93
N ILE A 360 -13.95 13.77 12.59
CA ILE A 360 -13.05 14.43 13.51
C ILE A 360 -13.32 15.92 13.39
N ALA A 361 -13.61 16.57 14.51
CA ALA A 361 -13.96 17.98 14.53
C ALA A 361 -13.21 18.77 15.60
N ILE A 362 -13.03 20.07 15.38
CA ILE A 362 -12.51 21.03 16.37
C ILE A 362 -13.60 22.04 16.74
N ARG A 363 -13.56 22.62 17.94
CA ARG A 363 -14.49 23.69 18.35
C ARG A 363 -14.19 24.97 17.55
N ARG A 364 -15.23 25.67 17.09
CA ARG A 364 -15.10 26.93 16.34
C ARG A 364 -14.48 28.02 17.23
N PRO A 365 -13.49 28.79 16.76
CA PRO A 365 -12.97 29.93 17.50
C PRO A 365 -14.08 30.97 17.73
N GLY A 366 -14.41 31.26 18.99
CA GLY A 366 -15.43 32.26 19.37
C GLY A 366 -16.74 31.70 19.94
N ALA A 367 -16.95 30.38 19.96
CA ALA A 367 -18.09 29.75 20.63
C ALA A 367 -17.71 29.35 22.07
N GLY A 368 -17.68 30.33 22.98
CA GLY A 368 -17.39 30.16 24.41
C GLY A 368 -16.12 30.87 24.85
N SER A 369 -16.29 31.98 25.57
CA SER A 369 -15.22 32.69 26.28
C SER A 369 -14.84 31.91 27.55
N ASP A 370 -13.61 31.44 27.64
CA ASP A 370 -12.95 31.20 28.92
C ASP A 370 -11.72 32.12 29.02
N GLU A 371 -11.99 33.32 29.54
CA GLU A 371 -11.00 34.15 30.22
C GLU A 371 -10.56 33.45 31.52
N SER A 372 -9.63 32.49 31.43
CA SER A 372 -8.84 32.09 32.60
C SER A 372 -7.36 31.81 32.27
N ALA A 373 -6.90 32.25 31.10
CA ALA A 373 -5.49 32.29 30.75
C ALA A 373 -4.82 33.54 31.35
N ALA A 374 -4.69 33.59 32.68
CA ALA A 374 -3.75 34.50 33.34
C ALA A 374 -3.28 33.92 34.67
N ARG A 375 -1.95 33.71 34.77
CA ARG A 375 -1.12 33.30 35.93
C ARG A 375 -0.85 31.80 36.07
N ILE A 376 0.26 31.37 35.46
CA ILE A 376 1.16 30.36 36.05
C ILE A 376 2.57 30.99 36.10
N PRO A 377 3.32 30.91 37.23
CA PRO A 377 4.60 31.58 37.41
C PRO A 377 5.76 30.89 36.68
N ALA A 378 6.87 31.61 36.54
CA ALA A 378 8.10 31.21 35.86
C ALA A 378 8.64 29.80 36.23
N PRO A 379 9.34 29.09 35.32
CA PRO A 379 9.88 27.78 35.60
C PRO A 379 11.09 27.86 36.52
N LEU A 380 11.03 27.13 37.64
CA LEU A 380 12.18 26.78 38.46
C LEU A 380 13.11 25.84 37.68
N GLU A 381 14.39 26.20 37.63
CA GLU A 381 15.48 25.37 37.13
C GLU A 381 15.48 23.99 37.82
N THR A 382 15.37 22.92 37.04
CA THR A 382 15.75 21.57 37.49
C THR A 382 16.83 21.05 36.56
N ARG A 383 18.04 20.92 37.11
CA ARG A 383 19.19 20.28 36.44
C ARG A 383 18.92 18.78 36.29
N PRO A 384 19.32 18.14 35.18
CA PRO A 384 19.29 16.69 35.08
C PRO A 384 20.46 16.10 35.86
N THR A 385 20.19 15.29 36.90
CA THR A 385 21.17 14.38 37.50
C THR A 385 21.09 13.03 36.80
N THR A 386 22.16 12.66 36.10
CA THR A 386 22.38 11.33 35.54
C THR A 386 22.51 10.30 36.66
N PRO A 387 21.79 9.16 36.64
CA PRO A 387 22.06 8.07 37.57
C PRO A 387 23.31 7.29 37.13
N THR A 388 24.26 7.15 38.06
CA THR A 388 25.49 6.37 37.90
C THR A 388 25.19 4.88 37.86
N LEU A 389 25.65 4.18 36.82
CA LEU A 389 25.61 2.72 36.71
C LEU A 389 26.73 2.11 37.59
N VAL A 390 26.37 1.16 38.45
CA VAL A 390 27.31 0.25 39.12
C VAL A 390 27.03 -1.16 38.65
N ALA A 391 28.06 -1.83 38.12
CA ALA A 391 28.00 -3.21 37.65
C ALA A 391 28.06 -4.20 38.82
N THR A 392 27.18 -5.21 38.81
CA THR A 392 27.42 -6.45 39.55
C THR A 392 27.01 -7.67 38.72
N SER A 393 27.79 -8.72 38.95
CA SER A 393 27.98 -9.95 38.17
C SER A 393 26.82 -10.96 38.23
N SER A 394 26.76 -11.79 37.19
CA SER A 394 25.92 -12.96 36.99
C SER A 394 26.01 -14.05 38.08
N VAL A 395 24.85 -14.58 38.52
CA VAL A 395 24.71 -15.98 39.01
C VAL A 395 23.27 -16.52 38.85
N SER A 396 23.16 -17.64 38.12
CA SER A 396 22.30 -18.84 38.23
C SER A 396 20.96 -18.88 39.03
N SER A 397 19.94 -19.37 38.31
CA SER A 397 18.92 -20.42 38.60
C SER A 397 17.83 -20.32 39.69
N SER A 398 16.64 -20.81 39.27
CA SER A 398 15.60 -21.55 40.02
C SER A 398 14.37 -20.82 40.58
N ILE A 399 13.22 -21.42 40.25
CA ILE A 399 11.84 -21.17 40.73
C ILE A 399 11.77 -21.36 42.26
N THR A 400 10.98 -20.53 42.98
CA THR A 400 9.77 -20.87 43.78
C THR A 400 9.41 -19.74 44.77
N SER A 401 8.10 -19.49 44.94
CA SER A 401 7.40 -19.02 46.16
C SER A 401 6.86 -17.58 46.19
N LEU A 402 5.53 -17.52 46.37
CA LEU A 402 4.65 -16.37 46.61
C LEU A 402 4.90 -15.71 47.97
N GLU A 403 4.69 -14.38 48.07
CA GLU A 403 3.63 -13.77 48.91
C GLU A 403 3.57 -12.21 48.77
N PRO A 404 2.44 -11.57 49.15
CA PRO A 404 1.97 -10.31 48.59
C PRO A 404 2.32 -9.09 49.46
N LEU A 405 2.62 -7.95 48.82
CA LEU A 405 2.70 -6.67 49.51
C LEU A 405 1.53 -5.77 49.13
N SER A 406 0.56 -5.79 50.03
CA SER A 406 -0.46 -4.80 50.27
C SER A 406 0.10 -3.37 50.35
N ARG A 407 -0.33 -2.51 49.43
CA ARG A 407 -0.59 -1.09 49.72
C ARG A 407 -1.97 -0.72 49.18
N SER A 408 -2.93 -0.81 50.08
CA SER A 408 -4.24 -0.19 49.95
C SER A 408 -4.10 1.31 49.76
N VAL A 409 -4.45 1.82 48.59
CA VAL A 409 -4.91 3.21 48.46
C VAL A 409 -6.43 3.14 48.49
N SER A 410 -7.00 3.79 49.50
CA SER A 410 -8.42 3.81 49.82
C SER A 410 -9.26 4.37 48.68
N PHE A 411 -10.23 3.58 48.24
CA PHE A 411 -11.39 3.99 47.45
C PHE A 411 -12.31 4.87 48.31
N SER A 412 -12.11 6.17 48.33
CA SER A 412 -13.05 7.08 48.99
C SER A 412 -13.07 8.51 48.44
N ASN A 413 -12.75 8.74 47.17
CA ASN A 413 -12.90 10.05 46.51
C ASN A 413 -13.25 9.93 45.01
N LEU A 414 -14.21 9.06 44.67
CA LEU A 414 -14.78 8.94 43.32
C LEU A 414 -16.29 9.15 43.27
N ALA A 415 -16.88 9.74 44.32
CA ALA A 415 -18.33 9.93 44.47
C ALA A 415 -18.79 11.40 44.47
N GLU A 416 -17.92 12.38 44.20
CA GLU A 416 -18.30 13.80 44.11
C GLU A 416 -17.83 14.44 42.81
N LEU A 417 -18.31 13.93 41.67
CA LEU A 417 -18.25 14.61 40.37
C LEU A 417 -19.51 14.28 39.55
N GLU A 418 -20.68 14.36 40.18
CA GLU A 418 -21.95 14.54 39.49
C GLU A 418 -22.47 15.96 39.72
N SER A 419 -22.86 16.60 38.61
CA SER A 419 -23.55 17.89 38.45
C SER A 419 -22.73 19.19 38.42
N LYS A 420 -22.18 19.47 37.24
CA LYS A 420 -22.45 20.74 36.54
C LYS A 420 -23.00 20.41 35.15
N PRO A 421 -24.01 21.12 34.63
CA PRO A 421 -24.52 20.88 33.29
C PRO A 421 -23.36 21.14 32.32
N SER A 422 -22.88 20.06 31.70
CA SER A 422 -21.86 20.13 30.68
C SER A 422 -22.38 20.98 29.53
N ASP A 423 -21.56 21.91 29.05
CA ASP A 423 -21.67 22.51 27.71
C ASP A 423 -22.17 21.44 26.72
N GLU A 424 -23.45 21.48 26.36
CA GLU A 424 -23.97 20.64 25.28
C GLU A 424 -23.37 21.18 24.00
N ILE A 425 -22.24 20.60 23.58
CA ILE A 425 -21.57 21.00 22.34
C ILE A 425 -22.50 20.61 21.19
N SER A 426 -23.14 21.61 20.60
CA SER A 426 -24.08 21.43 19.50
C SER A 426 -23.31 21.20 18.18
N GLU A 427 -23.94 20.57 17.19
CA GLU A 427 -23.33 20.43 15.85
C GLU A 427 -22.96 21.78 15.20
N ALA A 428 -23.59 22.87 15.65
CA ALA A 428 -23.33 24.21 15.14
C ALA A 428 -21.98 24.79 15.61
N ASP A 429 -21.39 24.24 16.67
CA ASP A 429 -20.18 24.77 17.34
C ASP A 429 -18.87 24.10 16.90
N VAL A 430 -18.95 23.14 15.98
CA VAL A 430 -17.82 22.29 15.58
C VAL A 430 -17.53 22.40 14.08
N ILE A 431 -16.25 22.32 13.73
CA ILE A 431 -15.74 22.32 12.35
C ILE A 431 -15.16 20.95 12.06
N GLU A 432 -15.69 20.24 11.05
CA GLU A 432 -15.13 18.97 10.59
C GLU A 432 -13.74 19.22 9.99
N VAL A 433 -12.72 18.61 10.61
CA VAL A 433 -11.31 18.68 10.17
C VAL A 433 -10.86 17.37 9.57
N GLY A 434 -11.60 16.27 9.73
CA GLY A 434 -11.21 14.99 9.16
C GLY A 434 -12.22 13.89 9.41
N ARG A 435 -11.85 12.66 9.02
CA ARG A 435 -12.64 11.44 9.27
C ARG A 435 -11.72 10.31 9.66
N GLY A 436 -12.16 9.42 10.54
CA GLY A 436 -11.39 8.24 10.96
C GLY A 436 -12.31 7.11 11.41
N LEU A 437 -11.71 6.01 11.86
CA LEU A 437 -12.39 4.79 12.28
C LEU A 437 -12.34 4.67 13.82
N ALA A 438 -13.48 4.63 14.48
CA ALA A 438 -13.51 4.55 15.94
C ALA A 438 -13.10 3.14 16.42
N ASN A 439 -12.19 3.03 17.39
CA ASN A 439 -11.84 1.75 18.01
C ASN A 439 -12.77 1.38 19.18
N TYR A 440 -13.46 2.36 19.74
CA TYR A 440 -14.40 2.20 20.84
C TYR A 440 -15.73 2.88 20.51
N ASN A 441 -16.83 2.43 21.11
CA ASN A 441 -18.13 3.06 20.87
C ASN A 441 -18.23 4.45 21.54
N SER A 442 -19.23 5.24 21.15
CA SER A 442 -19.39 6.62 21.62
C SER A 442 -19.44 6.74 23.15
N ALA A 443 -20.15 5.84 23.84
CA ALA A 443 -20.24 5.82 25.30
C ALA A 443 -18.91 5.45 25.98
N GLN A 444 -18.11 4.58 25.37
CA GLN A 444 -16.79 4.19 25.86
C GLN A 444 -15.77 5.31 25.68
N ILE A 445 -15.74 5.96 24.51
CA ILE A 445 -14.88 7.13 24.27
C ILE A 445 -15.25 8.25 25.24
N LEU A 446 -16.53 8.46 25.52
CA LEU A 446 -16.98 9.47 26.48
C LEU A 446 -16.48 9.20 27.92
N LYS A 447 -16.30 7.94 28.30
CA LYS A 447 -15.77 7.53 29.61
C LYS A 447 -14.26 7.71 29.76
N VAL A 448 -13.51 7.59 28.66
CA VAL A 448 -12.03 7.67 28.67
C VAL A 448 -11.49 8.99 28.13
N LYS A 449 -12.35 9.90 27.66
CA LYS A 449 -11.95 11.19 27.09
C LYS A 449 -11.07 11.98 28.07
N GLY A 450 -9.98 12.55 27.56
CA GLY A 450 -9.02 13.32 28.36
C GLY A 450 -8.09 12.50 29.25
N LEU A 451 -8.20 11.16 29.28
CA LEU A 451 -7.39 10.30 30.11
C LEU A 451 -6.21 9.67 29.35
N ASN A 452 -5.17 9.29 30.08
CA ASN A 452 -4.05 8.51 29.54
C ASN A 452 -4.49 7.07 29.23
N SER A 453 -3.99 6.48 28.14
CA SER A 453 -4.39 5.14 27.68
C SER A 453 -4.14 4.03 28.71
N SER A 454 -3.22 4.23 29.65
CA SER A 454 -2.96 3.29 30.76
C SER A 454 -4.17 3.06 31.69
N TYR A 455 -5.12 4.00 31.75
CA TYR A 455 -6.32 3.90 32.57
C TYR A 455 -7.50 3.22 31.86
N MET A 456 -7.39 2.98 30.54
CA MET A 456 -8.47 2.39 29.73
C MET A 456 -8.87 0.98 30.19
N PRO A 457 -7.95 0.04 30.50
CA PRO A 457 -8.32 -1.29 30.98
C PRO A 457 -9.12 -1.27 32.28
N GLN A 458 -8.83 -0.32 33.17
CA GLN A 458 -9.48 -0.19 34.48
C GLN A 458 -10.91 0.36 34.36
N LEU A 459 -11.13 1.31 33.43
CA LEU A 459 -12.41 1.99 33.25
C LEU A 459 -13.37 1.29 32.28
N LEU A 460 -12.83 0.61 31.27
CA LEU A 460 -13.62 -0.09 30.24
C LEU A 460 -13.73 -1.59 30.51
N GLY A 461 -12.92 -2.13 31.42
CA GLY A 461 -12.82 -3.57 31.71
C GLY A 461 -12.03 -4.37 30.67
N TYR A 462 -11.55 -3.70 29.60
CA TYR A 462 -10.69 -4.22 28.54
C TYR A 462 -10.05 -3.05 27.78
N ALA A 463 -8.95 -3.28 27.07
CA ALA A 463 -8.38 -2.30 26.13
C ALA A 463 -7.71 -3.03 24.97
N ASP A 464 -8.32 -2.96 23.79
CA ASP A 464 -7.85 -3.66 22.58
C ASP A 464 -6.85 -2.81 21.78
N SER A 465 -6.91 -1.47 21.91
CA SER A 465 -5.98 -0.51 21.32
C SER A 465 -5.78 0.69 22.27
N GLU A 466 -4.58 1.25 22.30
CA GLU A 466 -4.28 2.48 23.05
C GLU A 466 -4.92 3.73 22.42
N TYR A 467 -5.38 3.62 21.16
CA TYR A 467 -5.99 4.68 20.39
C TYR A 467 -7.51 4.56 20.36
N VAL A 468 -8.20 5.68 20.45
CA VAL A 468 -9.68 5.73 20.44
C VAL A 468 -10.26 5.85 19.03
N VAL A 469 -9.51 6.43 18.10
CA VAL A 469 -9.84 6.50 16.67
C VAL A 469 -8.55 6.34 15.85
N GLU A 470 -8.60 5.55 14.78
CA GLU A 470 -7.46 5.26 13.91
C GLU A 470 -7.77 5.58 12.44
N ASN A 471 -6.75 5.57 11.59
CA ASN A 471 -6.85 5.87 10.15
C ASN A 471 -7.50 7.23 9.86
N ILE A 472 -7.26 8.21 10.75
CA ILE A 472 -7.77 9.56 10.61
C ILE A 472 -7.12 10.24 9.41
N THR A 473 -7.97 10.73 8.51
CA THR A 473 -7.62 11.56 7.39
C THR A 473 -8.13 12.97 7.65
N ILE A 474 -7.22 13.93 7.83
CA ILE A 474 -7.55 15.35 8.01
C ILE A 474 -7.80 15.99 6.64
N ARG A 475 -8.97 16.61 6.45
CA ARG A 475 -9.31 17.45 5.29
C ARG A 475 -8.62 18.80 5.44
N VAL A 476 -7.56 19.02 4.68
CA VAL A 476 -7.07 20.38 4.44
C VAL A 476 -8.04 21.04 3.45
N PRO A 477 -8.68 22.19 3.76
CA PRO A 477 -9.62 22.79 2.83
C PRO A 477 -8.91 23.21 1.53
N PRO A 478 -9.45 22.89 0.34
CA PRO A 478 -8.91 23.41 -0.91
C PRO A 478 -9.28 24.90 -1.01
N LYS A 479 -8.29 25.78 -1.15
CA LYS A 479 -8.57 27.17 -1.55
C LYS A 479 -8.98 27.18 -3.02
N TYR A 480 -10.26 27.48 -3.26
CA TYR A 480 -10.90 27.96 -4.49
C TYR A 480 -10.58 27.23 -5.81
N ALA A 481 -11.48 26.34 -6.21
CA ALA A 481 -11.59 25.88 -7.60
C ALA A 481 -12.36 26.91 -8.44
N TYR A 482 -11.83 27.29 -9.60
CA TYR A 482 -12.59 27.92 -10.68
C TYR A 482 -12.95 26.87 -11.75
N PRO A 483 -14.07 27.05 -12.47
CA PRO A 483 -14.67 26.03 -13.31
C PRO A 483 -13.89 25.82 -14.61
N LEU A 484 -13.92 24.57 -15.07
CA LEU A 484 -13.48 24.12 -16.39
C LEU A 484 -14.18 24.94 -17.48
N ASN A 485 -13.39 25.69 -18.26
CA ASN A 485 -13.79 26.11 -19.59
C ASN A 485 -12.79 25.55 -20.60
N SER A 486 -13.37 24.86 -21.58
CA SER A 486 -12.75 24.40 -22.82
C SER A 486 -12.15 25.56 -23.60
N HIS A 487 -10.82 25.60 -23.70
CA HIS A 487 -10.04 26.03 -24.86
C HIS A 487 -8.56 25.75 -24.56
N PHE A 488 -7.85 25.11 -25.48
CA PHE A 488 -6.38 25.12 -25.48
C PHE A 488 -5.92 26.56 -25.73
N PRO A 489 -4.99 27.08 -24.92
CA PRO A 489 -3.86 27.78 -25.51
C PRO A 489 -2.51 27.42 -24.85
N HIS A 490 -1.50 27.36 -25.71
CA HIS A 490 -0.08 27.68 -25.50
C HIS A 490 0.56 27.54 -24.10
N THR A 491 1.56 26.65 -24.05
CA THR A 491 2.82 26.73 -23.28
C THR A 491 2.82 27.69 -22.08
N SER A 492 2.40 27.18 -20.93
CA SER A 492 2.64 27.82 -19.63
C SER A 492 3.81 27.12 -18.95
N HIS A 493 4.85 27.87 -18.61
CA HIS A 493 6.02 27.41 -17.87
C HIS A 493 5.60 26.84 -16.51
N TYR A 494 5.73 25.53 -16.32
CA TYR A 494 5.85 24.95 -14.99
C TYR A 494 7.28 25.19 -14.52
N THR A 495 7.46 26.00 -13.48
CA THR A 495 8.74 26.07 -12.77
C THR A 495 8.92 24.78 -11.98
N PHE A 496 10.13 24.24 -12.01
CA PHE A 496 10.58 23.08 -11.25
C PHE A 496 11.95 23.46 -10.67
N SER A 497 12.20 23.22 -9.38
CA SER A 497 13.46 23.59 -8.73
C SER A 497 14.29 22.35 -8.41
N CYS A 498 15.38 22.14 -9.15
CA CYS A 498 16.36 21.11 -8.79
C CYS A 498 17.39 21.69 -7.82
N ILE A 499 17.56 21.05 -6.65
CA ILE A 499 18.59 21.45 -5.67
C ILE A 499 19.75 20.47 -5.77
N THR A 500 20.93 20.99 -6.09
CA THR A 500 22.18 20.24 -5.98
C THR A 500 22.93 20.65 -4.73
N THR A 501 23.50 19.68 -4.03
CA THR A 501 24.44 19.97 -2.94
C THR A 501 25.83 20.24 -3.47
N THR A 502 26.69 20.76 -2.60
CA THR A 502 28.07 21.12 -2.91
C THR A 502 28.90 19.89 -3.27
N LEU A 503 28.93 19.53 -4.55
CA LEU A 503 30.14 18.97 -5.12
C LEU A 503 31.22 20.07 -5.10
N SER A 504 32.23 19.90 -4.26
CA SER A 504 33.53 20.51 -4.49
C SER A 504 34.13 19.86 -5.74
N GLY A 505 33.74 20.35 -6.91
CA GLY A 505 34.15 19.83 -8.21
C GLY A 505 32.97 19.38 -9.06
N SER A 506 32.51 20.28 -9.92
CA SER A 506 31.84 19.99 -11.19
C SER A 506 32.26 18.64 -11.78
N SER A 507 31.40 17.61 -11.74
CA SER A 507 31.80 16.30 -12.25
C SER A 507 30.66 15.32 -12.60
N LEU A 508 29.40 15.64 -12.32
CA LEU A 508 28.26 14.88 -12.86
C LEU A 508 27.83 15.36 -14.26
N GLY A 509 28.61 16.21 -14.93
CA GLY A 509 28.24 16.73 -16.26
C GLY A 509 26.99 17.62 -16.30
N ILE A 510 26.35 17.88 -15.17
CA ILE A 510 25.25 18.85 -15.04
C ILE A 510 25.89 20.23 -14.85
N ALA A 511 26.14 20.92 -15.97
CA ALA A 511 26.89 22.18 -16.01
C ALA A 511 26.24 23.30 -15.16
N THR A 512 27.04 23.94 -14.30
CA THR A 512 26.76 25.27 -13.76
C THR A 512 27.00 26.35 -14.84
N PRO A 513 26.23 27.47 -14.85
CA PRO A 513 26.25 28.49 -15.90
C PRO A 513 27.47 29.43 -15.88
N SER A 514 28.69 28.90 -15.76
CA SER A 514 29.94 29.66 -15.89
C SER A 514 30.85 29.18 -17.01
N SER A 515 30.45 28.16 -17.79
CA SER A 515 31.16 27.75 -19.01
C SER A 515 30.16 27.38 -20.13
N PRO A 516 30.05 28.17 -21.21
CA PRO A 516 28.93 28.08 -22.16
C PRO A 516 29.14 27.02 -23.27
N LYS A 517 29.61 25.80 -22.97
CA LYS A 517 29.97 24.85 -24.05
C LYS A 517 29.50 23.39 -24.00
N GLN A 518 28.74 22.91 -23.01
CA GLN A 518 28.28 21.50 -23.03
C GLN A 518 26.85 21.27 -22.52
N TRP A 519 25.88 22.04 -23.00
CA TRP A 519 24.47 21.63 -23.08
C TRP A 519 23.90 22.20 -24.39
N PRO A 520 23.16 21.44 -25.21
CA PRO A 520 22.45 22.02 -26.35
C PRO A 520 21.45 23.04 -25.78
N SER A 521 21.52 24.28 -26.23
CA SER A 521 20.88 25.50 -25.71
C SER A 521 19.34 25.45 -25.51
N GLY A 522 18.85 24.54 -24.68
CA GLY A 522 17.43 24.23 -24.47
C GLY A 522 17.12 23.47 -23.18
N SER A 523 17.91 23.61 -22.11
CA SER A 523 17.50 23.08 -20.78
C SER A 523 16.30 23.87 -20.27
N MET A 524 15.12 23.25 -20.26
CA MET A 524 13.84 23.84 -19.83
C MET A 524 13.70 23.99 -18.30
N PHE A 525 14.78 23.81 -17.50
CA PHE A 525 14.70 23.63 -16.04
C PHE A 525 15.72 24.50 -15.27
N PRO A 526 15.31 25.24 -14.22
CA PRO A 526 16.24 25.97 -13.37
C PRO A 526 16.90 25.07 -12.30
N TRP A 527 18.23 25.17 -12.22
CA TRP A 527 19.09 24.43 -11.27
C TRP A 527 19.65 25.38 -10.22
N PHE A 528 19.57 24.98 -8.94
CA PHE A 528 20.06 25.78 -7.84
C PHE A 528 21.04 25.00 -6.99
N ARG A 529 22.17 25.64 -6.67
CA ARG A 529 23.14 25.11 -5.73
C ARG A 529 22.74 25.54 -4.32
N ALA A 530 22.58 24.59 -3.41
CA ALA A 530 22.47 24.89 -1.98
C ALA A 530 23.89 24.88 -1.38
N PRO A 531 24.49 26.04 -1.06
CA PRO A 531 25.81 26.06 -0.43
C PRO A 531 25.69 25.49 0.99
N SER A 532 26.40 24.40 1.28
CA SER A 532 26.59 23.94 2.65
C SER A 532 27.89 24.50 3.22
N LYS A 533 27.87 24.83 4.51
CA LYS A 533 29.06 25.22 5.28
C LYS A 533 29.12 24.35 6.52
N LYS A 534 30.32 24.00 6.97
CA LYS A 534 30.50 23.37 8.28
C LYS A 534 30.69 24.45 9.35
N PHE A 535 30.03 24.31 10.49
CA PHE A 535 30.38 25.05 11.70
C PHE A 535 31.75 24.59 12.22
N SER A 536 32.35 25.36 13.12
CA SER A 536 33.67 25.04 13.68
C SER A 536 33.71 23.70 14.44
N ASN A 537 32.56 23.19 14.90
CA ASN A 537 32.41 21.89 15.55
C ASN A 537 32.11 20.73 14.57
N GLY A 538 32.04 20.99 13.26
CA GLY A 538 31.78 19.98 12.22
C GLY A 538 30.33 19.83 11.78
N GLU A 539 29.35 20.46 12.46
CA GLU A 539 27.94 20.41 12.06
C GLU A 539 27.69 21.05 10.70
N ILE A 540 26.76 20.49 9.93
CA ILE A 540 26.43 20.96 8.59
C ILE A 540 25.33 22.04 8.66
N ASN A 541 25.63 23.21 8.10
CA ASN A 541 24.69 24.30 7.91
C ASN A 541 24.28 24.34 6.43
N VAL A 542 22.98 24.16 6.16
CA VAL A 542 22.43 24.27 4.81
C VAL A 542 21.39 25.37 4.76
N LYS A 543 21.44 26.18 3.70
CA LYS A 543 20.44 27.23 3.42
C LYS A 543 19.91 27.09 2.00
N ILE A 544 18.59 27.01 1.88
CA ILE A 544 17.90 27.09 0.59
C ILE A 544 17.80 28.57 0.20
N SER A 545 18.38 28.93 -0.94
CA SER A 545 18.47 30.32 -1.40
C SER A 545 17.17 30.86 -1.98
N GLU A 546 16.29 29.96 -2.44
CA GLU A 546 15.06 30.29 -3.16
C GLU A 546 13.82 29.67 -2.52
N SER A 547 12.64 30.19 -2.87
CA SER A 547 11.39 29.61 -2.41
C SER A 547 11.14 28.27 -3.09
N VAL A 548 10.91 27.24 -2.29
CA VAL A 548 10.52 25.89 -2.76
C VAL A 548 9.08 25.55 -2.39
N ARG A 549 8.30 26.54 -1.93
CA ARG A 549 6.90 26.34 -1.52
C ARG A 549 6.05 25.91 -2.71
N ASP A 550 5.28 24.84 -2.51
CA ASP A 550 4.41 24.22 -3.51
C ASP A 550 5.12 23.72 -4.79
N GLU A 551 6.45 23.68 -4.75
CA GLU A 551 7.28 23.18 -5.83
C GLU A 551 7.53 21.68 -5.70
N ASP A 552 7.75 21.03 -6.83
CA ASP A 552 8.30 19.68 -6.89
C ASP A 552 9.83 19.78 -6.82
N VAL A 553 10.45 19.19 -5.79
CA VAL A 553 11.87 19.40 -5.49
C VAL A 553 12.61 18.09 -5.66
N PHE A 554 13.69 18.12 -6.45
CA PHE A 554 14.57 16.99 -6.61
C PHE A 554 15.93 17.33 -5.99
N ILE A 555 16.37 16.50 -5.04
CA ILE A 555 17.63 16.69 -4.32
C ILE A 555 18.60 15.61 -4.78
N LEU A 556 19.64 16.00 -5.52
CA LEU A 556 20.67 15.08 -6.01
C LEU A 556 21.84 15.00 -5.02
N GLN A 557 22.06 13.83 -4.44
CA GLN A 557 23.20 13.55 -3.55
C GLN A 557 23.67 12.10 -3.73
N SER A 558 24.90 11.93 -4.19
CA SER A 558 25.47 10.61 -4.54
C SER A 558 26.18 9.91 -3.37
N GLY A 559 26.23 10.52 -2.18
CA GLY A 559 26.78 9.89 -0.97
C GLY A 559 28.30 9.64 -1.00
N CYS A 560 29.05 10.32 -1.88
CA CYS A 560 30.45 10.03 -2.17
C CYS A 560 31.47 10.84 -1.34
N ASN A 561 32.65 10.26 -1.07
CA ASN A 561 33.71 10.75 -0.17
C ASN A 561 33.36 10.58 1.32
N ASP A 562 32.60 11.51 1.90
CA ASP A 562 32.19 11.46 3.30
C ASP A 562 30.73 10.99 3.39
N VAL A 563 30.56 9.67 3.45
CA VAL A 563 29.24 9.02 3.39
C VAL A 563 28.31 9.56 4.48
N ASN A 564 28.84 9.80 5.68
CA ASN A 564 28.06 10.26 6.84
C ASN A 564 27.61 11.70 6.67
N ASP A 565 28.54 12.57 6.28
CA ASP A 565 28.24 13.97 6.13
C ASP A 565 27.30 14.21 4.95
N ASN A 566 27.47 13.49 3.84
CA ASN A 566 26.55 13.59 2.71
C ASN A 566 25.14 13.07 3.04
N LEU A 567 25.06 11.98 3.82
CA LEU A 567 23.77 11.49 4.31
C LEU A 567 23.11 12.53 5.22
N MET A 568 23.86 13.10 6.15
CA MET A 568 23.35 14.16 7.03
C MET A 568 22.94 15.41 6.25
N GLU A 569 23.74 15.84 5.28
CA GLU A 569 23.42 16.96 4.39
C GLU A 569 22.12 16.73 3.62
N LEU A 570 21.93 15.53 3.05
CA LEU A 570 20.71 15.13 2.36
C LEU A 570 19.50 15.18 3.28
N LEU A 571 19.61 14.63 4.50
CA LEU A 571 18.53 14.65 5.49
C LEU A 571 18.17 16.07 5.92
N ILE A 572 19.18 16.93 6.13
CA ILE A 572 18.98 18.35 6.48
C ILE A 572 18.28 19.08 5.33
N LEU A 573 18.64 18.82 4.07
CA LEU A 573 18.01 19.42 2.90
C LEU A 573 16.56 18.97 2.70
N ILE A 574 16.29 17.68 2.84
CA ILE A 574 14.92 17.14 2.79
C ILE A 574 14.08 17.83 3.88
N SER A 575 14.60 17.88 5.11
CA SER A 575 13.92 18.54 6.24
C SER A 575 13.70 20.04 5.99
N ALA A 576 14.68 20.74 5.42
CA ALA A 576 14.57 22.14 5.05
C ALA A 576 13.51 22.37 3.97
N CYS A 577 13.46 21.53 2.93
CA CYS A 577 12.44 21.59 1.87
C CYS A 577 11.04 21.29 2.41
N LYS A 578 10.90 20.29 3.28
CA LYS A 578 9.64 19.93 3.95
C LYS A 578 9.13 21.12 4.78
N THR A 579 10.01 21.73 5.56
CA THR A 579 9.70 22.91 6.40
C THR A 579 9.35 24.13 5.54
N ALA A 580 10.00 24.29 4.39
CA ALA A 580 9.70 25.31 3.39
C ALA A 580 8.41 25.03 2.57
N SER A 581 7.65 23.98 2.91
CA SER A 581 6.37 23.62 2.28
C SER A 581 6.50 23.20 0.80
N ALA A 582 7.56 22.48 0.44
CA ALA A 582 7.63 21.82 -0.87
C ALA A 582 6.43 20.86 -1.07
N ARG A 583 5.90 20.81 -2.29
CA ARG A 583 4.74 19.95 -2.64
C ARG A 583 5.12 18.47 -2.63
N ARG A 584 6.31 18.17 -3.16
CA ARG A 584 6.88 16.83 -3.23
C ARG A 584 8.39 16.91 -3.17
N ILE A 585 9.02 16.02 -2.43
CA ILE A 585 10.49 15.94 -2.31
C ILE A 585 10.95 14.59 -2.82
N THR A 586 11.72 14.60 -3.91
CA THR A 586 12.33 13.41 -4.50
C THR A 586 13.83 13.41 -4.21
N ALA A 587 14.33 12.43 -3.46
CA ALA A 587 15.76 12.24 -3.29
C ALA A 587 16.33 11.42 -4.45
N VAL A 588 17.21 12.01 -5.24
CA VAL A 588 17.95 11.35 -6.31
C VAL A 588 19.31 10.93 -5.75
N ILE A 589 19.48 9.63 -5.52
CA ILE A 589 20.62 9.02 -4.83
C ILE A 589 21.25 7.98 -5.76
N PRO A 590 22.09 8.38 -6.73
CA PRO A 590 22.68 7.47 -7.71
C PRO A 590 23.45 6.29 -7.08
N CYS A 591 24.12 6.52 -5.95
CA CYS A 591 24.77 5.47 -5.15
C CYS A 591 24.18 5.48 -3.74
N PHE A 592 23.38 4.45 -3.41
CA PHE A 592 22.69 4.39 -2.13
C PHE A 592 23.66 4.10 -0.97
N PRO A 593 23.74 4.96 0.07
CA PRO A 593 24.67 4.76 1.17
C PRO A 593 24.24 3.60 2.08
N TYR A 594 25.19 2.95 2.74
CA TYR A 594 24.94 1.83 3.66
C TYR A 594 24.25 0.60 3.05
N ALA A 595 24.31 0.42 1.72
CA ALA A 595 23.63 -0.67 1.02
C ALA A 595 24.17 -2.09 1.33
N ARG A 596 25.40 -2.23 1.87
CA ARG A 596 26.06 -3.52 2.12
C ARG A 596 25.49 -4.33 3.29
N MET A 597 24.74 -3.72 4.22
CA MET A 597 24.10 -4.43 5.34
C MET A 597 22.58 -4.43 5.15
N ASP A 598 22.15 -5.21 4.16
CA ASP A 598 20.77 -5.37 3.71
C ASP A 598 20.03 -6.51 4.43
N LYS A 599 20.75 -7.41 5.12
CA LYS A 599 20.14 -8.54 5.84
C LYS A 599 20.81 -8.79 7.18
N LYS A 600 20.09 -9.49 8.05
CA LYS A 600 20.63 -9.98 9.33
C LYS A 600 21.43 -11.26 9.09
N ASP A 601 22.72 -11.11 8.79
CA ASP A 601 23.65 -12.20 8.54
C ASP A 601 24.13 -12.89 9.82
N GLN A 602 24.12 -12.17 10.95
CA GLN A 602 24.53 -12.68 12.26
C GLN A 602 23.54 -12.28 13.36
N SER A 603 23.58 -12.99 14.50
CA SER A 603 22.80 -12.59 15.67
C SER A 603 23.22 -11.20 16.14
N ARG A 604 22.25 -10.30 16.36
CA ARG A 604 22.45 -8.90 16.77
C ARG A 604 23.10 -7.96 15.74
N ALA A 605 23.26 -8.39 14.48
CA ALA A 605 23.67 -7.49 13.40
C ALA A 605 22.53 -6.52 13.01
N PRO A 606 22.83 -5.23 12.75
CA PRO A 606 21.83 -4.26 12.28
C PRO A 606 21.59 -4.40 10.76
N ILE A 607 20.42 -3.93 10.31
CA ILE A 607 20.11 -3.76 8.87
C ILE A 607 20.21 -2.26 8.57
N THR A 608 21.42 -1.77 8.30
CA THR A 608 21.68 -0.32 8.17
C THR A 608 21.02 0.27 6.94
N ALA A 609 20.85 -0.49 5.85
CA ALA A 609 20.09 -0.05 4.68
C ALA A 609 18.63 0.30 5.04
N LYS A 610 17.98 -0.48 5.93
CA LYS A 610 16.63 -0.17 6.43
C LYS A 610 16.63 1.05 7.35
N LEU A 611 17.68 1.22 8.16
CA LEU A 611 17.85 2.43 8.98
C LEU A 611 17.91 3.69 8.10
N VAL A 612 18.76 3.69 7.07
CA VAL A 612 18.89 4.83 6.14
C VAL A 612 17.57 5.10 5.41
N ALA A 613 16.90 4.05 4.91
CA ALA A 613 15.59 4.19 4.28
C ALA A 613 14.57 4.87 5.21
N ASN A 614 14.49 4.42 6.46
CA ASN A 614 13.63 5.03 7.47
C ASN A 614 14.01 6.50 7.76
N MET A 615 15.31 6.81 7.84
CA MET A 615 15.77 8.19 8.08
C MET A 615 15.34 9.13 6.94
N LEU A 616 15.46 8.71 5.68
CA LEU A 616 15.03 9.51 4.52
C LEU A 616 13.52 9.77 4.55
N VAL A 617 12.72 8.75 4.85
CA VAL A 617 11.26 8.86 4.99
C VAL A 617 10.90 9.81 6.12
N VAL A 618 11.50 9.63 7.30
CA VAL A 618 11.23 10.48 8.48
C VAL A 618 11.64 11.93 8.24
N ALA A 619 12.78 12.17 7.56
CA ALA A 619 13.23 13.51 7.20
C ALA A 619 12.21 14.25 6.32
N GLY A 620 11.40 13.53 5.53
CA GLY A 620 10.39 14.13 4.66
C GLY A 620 10.43 13.72 3.20
N CYS A 621 11.21 12.71 2.82
CA CYS A 621 11.29 12.27 1.44
C CYS A 621 9.96 11.66 1.02
N ASP A 622 9.42 12.06 -0.14
CA ASP A 622 8.19 11.50 -0.71
C ASP A 622 8.49 10.43 -1.78
N HIS A 623 9.68 10.47 -2.39
CA HIS A 623 10.07 9.57 -3.48
C HIS A 623 11.61 9.43 -3.53
N VAL A 624 12.14 8.24 -3.80
CA VAL A 624 13.57 8.03 -4.09
C VAL A 624 13.79 7.57 -5.52
N ILE A 625 14.75 8.18 -6.22
CA ILE A 625 15.32 7.66 -7.46
C ILE A 625 16.75 7.22 -7.17
N THR A 626 17.10 5.99 -7.49
CA THR A 626 18.44 5.41 -7.26
C THR A 626 18.85 4.56 -8.46
N MET A 627 20.07 4.03 -8.46
CA MET A 627 20.55 3.14 -9.52
C MET A 627 21.25 1.93 -8.91
N ASP A 628 21.02 0.75 -9.49
CA ASP A 628 21.69 -0.52 -9.19
C ASP A 628 21.87 -0.82 -7.70
N LEU A 629 20.78 -0.78 -6.93
CA LEU A 629 20.80 -1.20 -5.52
C LEU A 629 21.54 -2.55 -5.32
N HIS A 630 22.49 -2.57 -4.39
CA HIS A 630 23.30 -3.75 -4.04
C HIS A 630 22.47 -5.02 -3.86
N ALA A 631 21.31 -4.88 -3.22
CA ALA A 631 20.34 -5.94 -3.02
C ALA A 631 18.93 -5.45 -3.36
N SER A 632 18.21 -6.21 -4.18
CA SER A 632 16.83 -5.88 -4.59
C SER A 632 15.85 -5.69 -3.42
N GLN A 633 16.10 -6.34 -2.27
CA GLN A 633 15.26 -6.22 -1.08
C GLN A 633 15.28 -4.80 -0.49
N ILE A 634 16.34 -4.01 -0.74
CA ILE A 634 16.47 -2.64 -0.23
C ILE A 634 15.30 -1.77 -0.71
N GLN A 635 14.78 -2.03 -1.92
CA GLN A 635 13.60 -1.31 -2.43
C GLN A 635 12.37 -1.51 -1.53
N GLY A 636 12.22 -2.70 -0.94
CA GLY A 636 11.14 -3.02 0.00
C GLY A 636 11.33 -2.43 1.41
N PHE A 637 12.44 -1.73 1.68
CA PHE A 637 12.67 -1.05 2.96
C PHE A 637 12.01 0.32 3.04
N PHE A 638 11.55 0.87 1.91
CA PHE A 638 10.92 2.19 1.88
C PHE A 638 9.41 2.08 1.98
N ASP A 639 8.80 2.95 2.79
CA ASP A 639 7.34 3.14 2.86
C ASP A 639 6.85 4.20 1.85
N ILE A 640 7.76 4.69 1.00
CA ILE A 640 7.56 5.63 -0.10
C ILE A 640 7.95 4.96 -1.42
N PRO A 641 7.46 5.42 -2.58
CA PRO A 641 7.90 4.92 -3.88
C PRO A 641 9.43 5.02 -4.03
N VAL A 642 10.00 4.05 -4.74
CA VAL A 642 11.42 3.99 -5.06
C VAL A 642 11.59 3.50 -6.49
N ASP A 643 12.22 4.32 -7.32
CA ASP A 643 12.62 3.98 -8.67
C ASP A 643 14.10 3.56 -8.67
N ASN A 644 14.34 2.24 -8.77
CA ASN A 644 15.68 1.69 -8.94
C ASN A 644 16.00 1.54 -10.43
N LEU A 645 16.79 2.46 -10.97
CA LEU A 645 17.26 2.47 -12.34
C LEU A 645 18.37 1.42 -12.55
N TRP A 646 18.57 1.00 -13.80
CA TRP A 646 19.59 -0.01 -14.14
C TRP A 646 20.64 0.54 -15.09
N SER A 647 21.92 0.29 -14.79
CA SER A 647 23.01 0.61 -15.72
C SER A 647 23.21 -0.45 -16.81
N GLU A 648 22.58 -1.62 -16.66
CA GLU A 648 22.68 -2.77 -17.57
C GLU A 648 22.52 -2.39 -19.07
N PRO A 649 21.52 -1.60 -19.50
CA PRO A 649 21.40 -1.20 -20.92
C PRO A 649 22.60 -0.40 -21.43
N LEU A 650 23.20 0.43 -20.57
CA LEU A 650 24.38 1.22 -20.90
C LEU A 650 25.62 0.33 -20.97
N MET A 651 25.76 -0.63 -20.06
CA MET A 651 26.82 -1.65 -20.10
C MET A 651 26.73 -2.49 -21.38
N LEU A 652 25.53 -2.96 -21.76
CA LEU A 652 25.31 -3.70 -23.01
C LEU A 652 25.72 -2.88 -24.24
N THR A 653 25.34 -1.60 -24.28
CA THR A 653 25.72 -0.69 -25.36
C THR A 653 27.23 -0.48 -25.40
N TYR A 654 27.87 -0.37 -24.24
CA TYR A 654 29.31 -0.24 -24.12
C TYR A 654 30.03 -1.48 -24.66
N ILE A 655 29.63 -2.67 -24.20
CA ILE A 655 30.20 -3.96 -24.64
C ILE A 655 30.16 -4.06 -26.16
N LYS A 656 28.97 -3.89 -26.77
CA LYS A 656 28.76 -4.02 -28.22
C LYS A 656 29.55 -3.00 -29.05
N ARG A 657 29.84 -1.82 -28.51
CA ARG A 657 30.49 -0.71 -29.26
C ARG A 657 32.00 -0.61 -29.04
N ARG A 658 32.51 -1.07 -27.89
CA ARG A 658 33.88 -0.79 -27.44
C ARG A 658 34.72 -2.05 -27.27
N ILE A 659 34.10 -3.18 -26.94
CA ILE A 659 34.84 -4.44 -26.75
C ILE A 659 34.86 -5.19 -28.08
N GLY A 660 36.05 -5.35 -28.66
CA GLY A 660 36.24 -6.16 -29.86
C GLY A 660 36.05 -7.65 -29.58
N GLU A 661 35.50 -8.39 -30.54
CA GLU A 661 35.20 -9.83 -30.41
C GLU A 661 34.27 -10.16 -29.22
N TRP A 662 33.37 -9.23 -28.84
CA TRP A 662 32.44 -9.46 -27.73
C TRP A 662 31.51 -10.66 -27.97
N GLU A 663 31.27 -11.06 -29.23
CA GLU A 663 30.47 -12.24 -29.57
C GLU A 663 31.14 -13.56 -29.14
N ASN A 664 32.48 -13.57 -29.01
CA ASN A 664 33.26 -14.70 -28.51
C ASN A 664 33.79 -14.43 -27.07
N SER A 665 33.10 -13.57 -26.33
CA SER A 665 33.41 -13.25 -24.94
C SER A 665 32.59 -14.09 -23.95
N ILE A 666 32.96 -14.02 -22.68
CA ILE A 666 32.26 -14.67 -21.57
C ILE A 666 32.04 -13.66 -20.45
N VAL A 667 30.81 -13.56 -19.94
CA VAL A 667 30.50 -12.65 -18.83
C VAL A 667 30.81 -13.35 -17.51
N VAL A 668 31.56 -12.71 -16.62
CA VAL A 668 32.04 -13.33 -15.38
C VAL A 668 31.50 -12.58 -14.17
N SER A 669 31.06 -13.31 -13.14
CA SER A 669 30.79 -12.74 -11.82
C SER A 669 31.91 -13.06 -10.83
N PRO A 670 32.39 -12.08 -10.03
CA PRO A 670 33.45 -12.31 -9.03
C PRO A 670 32.98 -13.12 -7.81
N ASP A 671 31.66 -13.28 -7.63
CA ASP A 671 31.05 -14.14 -6.62
C ASP A 671 29.69 -14.71 -7.08
N ALA A 672 29.16 -15.66 -6.32
CA ALA A 672 27.89 -16.31 -6.65
C ALA A 672 26.65 -15.40 -6.46
N GLY A 673 26.76 -14.33 -5.68
CA GLY A 673 25.68 -13.36 -5.46
C GLY A 673 25.35 -12.54 -6.70
N GLY A 674 26.37 -12.24 -7.52
CA GLY A 674 26.21 -11.53 -8.79
C GLY A 674 25.70 -12.38 -9.97
N ALA A 675 25.39 -13.67 -9.76
CA ALA A 675 25.00 -14.58 -10.84
C ALA A 675 23.80 -14.07 -11.66
N LYS A 676 22.75 -13.55 -11.00
CA LYS A 676 21.57 -13.02 -11.71
C LYS A 676 21.91 -11.89 -12.68
N ARG A 677 22.82 -11.00 -12.29
CA ARG A 677 23.26 -9.83 -13.09
C ARG A 677 24.02 -10.29 -14.32
N VAL A 678 24.97 -11.20 -14.12
CA VAL A 678 25.83 -11.73 -15.18
C VAL A 678 25.03 -12.59 -16.17
N THR A 679 24.10 -13.43 -15.69
CA THR A 679 23.20 -14.19 -16.57
C THR A 679 22.30 -13.27 -17.40
N ALA A 680 21.73 -12.21 -16.82
CA ALA A 680 20.89 -11.27 -17.58
C ALA A 680 21.63 -10.57 -18.73
N ILE A 681 22.89 -10.19 -18.50
CA ILE A 681 23.76 -9.61 -19.54
C ILE A 681 24.12 -10.66 -20.59
N ALA A 682 24.52 -11.86 -20.15
CA ALA A 682 24.90 -12.96 -21.04
C ALA A 682 23.75 -13.37 -21.97
N ASP A 683 22.54 -13.50 -21.44
CA ASP A 683 21.33 -13.84 -22.20
C ASP A 683 21.02 -12.78 -23.27
N LYS A 684 21.15 -11.48 -22.95
CA LYS A 684 20.91 -10.37 -23.89
C LYS A 684 21.99 -10.21 -24.95
N LEU A 685 23.20 -10.69 -24.68
CA LEU A 685 24.30 -10.74 -25.64
C LEU A 685 24.33 -12.05 -26.44
N GLY A 686 23.66 -13.10 -25.96
CA GLY A 686 23.73 -14.43 -26.55
C GLY A 686 25.09 -15.11 -26.37
N ILE A 687 25.77 -14.82 -25.25
CA ILE A 687 27.10 -15.38 -24.92
C ILE A 687 27.06 -16.19 -23.63
N GLU A 688 28.13 -16.92 -23.35
CA GLU A 688 28.24 -17.72 -22.13
C GLU A 688 28.53 -16.86 -20.90
N PHE A 689 28.35 -17.44 -19.71
CA PHE A 689 28.76 -16.83 -18.46
C PHE A 689 29.58 -17.77 -17.57
N ALA A 690 30.37 -17.19 -16.67
CA ALA A 690 31.11 -17.91 -15.63
C ALA A 690 30.94 -17.26 -14.26
N LEU A 691 31.12 -18.05 -13.20
CA LEU A 691 31.06 -17.60 -11.82
C LEU A 691 32.33 -18.00 -11.08
N ILE A 692 32.88 -17.08 -10.30
CA ILE A 692 33.99 -17.40 -9.39
C ILE A 692 33.41 -17.70 -8.01
N HIS A 693 33.70 -18.88 -7.47
CA HIS A 693 33.31 -19.25 -6.11
C HIS A 693 34.48 -19.03 -5.14
N ARG A 694 34.23 -18.25 -4.09
CA ARG A 694 35.19 -18.00 -3.01
C ARG A 694 34.99 -19.02 -1.89
N GLN A 695 36.04 -19.74 -1.51
CA GLN A 695 36.07 -20.45 -0.24
C GLN A 695 36.93 -19.69 0.76
N ARG A 696 36.42 -19.54 1.98
CA ARG A 696 37.23 -19.15 3.14
C ARG A 696 37.58 -20.41 3.90
N ASP A 697 38.87 -20.60 4.14
CA ASP A 697 39.32 -21.70 4.98
C ASP A 697 38.94 -21.40 6.44
N ARG A 698 37.79 -21.92 6.88
CA ARG A 698 37.15 -21.59 8.18
C ARG A 698 38.02 -21.93 9.40
N LYS A 699 39.15 -22.62 9.21
CA LYS A 699 40.06 -23.06 10.28
C LYS A 699 41.09 -22.02 10.70
N LEU A 700 41.37 -21.00 9.90
CA LEU A 700 42.29 -19.92 10.26
C LEU A 700 41.60 -18.57 10.09
N ALA A 701 41.34 -17.88 11.21
CA ALA A 701 40.68 -16.57 11.23
C ALA A 701 41.43 -15.47 10.43
N ASN A 702 42.70 -15.71 10.08
CA ASN A 702 43.59 -14.80 9.33
C ASN A 702 44.18 -15.44 8.04
N ALA A 703 43.63 -16.54 7.54
CA ALA A 703 44.12 -17.10 6.27
C ALA A 703 43.72 -16.20 5.08
N PRO A 704 44.61 -15.98 4.10
CA PRO A 704 44.29 -15.23 2.89
C PRO A 704 43.11 -15.89 2.16
N GLU A 705 42.17 -15.08 1.66
CA GLU A 705 41.06 -15.58 0.85
C GLU A 705 41.59 -16.15 -0.47
N HIS A 706 41.20 -17.38 -0.81
CA HIS A 706 41.56 -18.02 -2.07
C HIS A 706 40.30 -18.18 -2.95
N MET A 707 40.40 -17.79 -4.23
CA MET A 707 39.40 -18.10 -5.26
C MET A 707 39.79 -19.46 -5.88
N GLU A 708 39.12 -20.54 -5.49
CA GLU A 708 39.50 -21.89 -5.92
C GLU A 708 38.75 -22.38 -7.17
N LEU A 709 37.48 -22.00 -7.34
CA LEU A 709 36.61 -22.66 -8.33
C LEU A 709 35.96 -21.65 -9.27
N LEU A 710 36.47 -21.60 -10.51
CA LEU A 710 35.81 -20.96 -11.65
C LEU A 710 34.84 -21.98 -12.28
N VAL A 711 33.55 -21.65 -12.29
CA VAL A 711 32.51 -22.42 -12.98
C VAL A 711 32.27 -21.78 -14.34
N GLY A 712 32.77 -22.41 -15.41
CA GLY A 712 32.77 -21.91 -16.79
C GLY A 712 34.16 -21.98 -17.42
N ASP A 713 34.24 -21.96 -18.75
CA ASP A 713 35.51 -22.00 -19.49
C ASP A 713 35.83 -20.64 -20.11
N VAL A 714 36.86 -19.98 -19.56
CA VAL A 714 37.33 -18.65 -19.97
C VAL A 714 38.56 -18.72 -20.87
N LYS A 715 39.09 -19.93 -21.14
CA LYS A 715 40.34 -20.10 -21.88
C LYS A 715 40.21 -19.56 -23.30
N ASP A 716 41.19 -18.77 -23.72
CA ASP A 716 41.27 -18.15 -25.06
C ASP A 716 40.08 -17.21 -25.41
N LYS A 717 39.24 -16.85 -24.43
CA LYS A 717 38.09 -15.94 -24.57
C LYS A 717 38.36 -14.58 -23.93
N VAL A 718 37.65 -13.56 -24.39
CA VAL A 718 37.59 -12.25 -23.72
C VAL A 718 36.67 -12.39 -22.50
N ALA A 719 37.18 -12.13 -21.30
CA ALA A 719 36.39 -12.18 -20.06
C ALA A 719 35.86 -10.78 -19.70
N ILE A 720 34.55 -10.66 -19.52
CA ILE A 720 33.87 -9.42 -19.12
C ILE A 720 33.40 -9.59 -17.69
N LEU A 721 34.19 -9.12 -16.72
CA LEU A 721 33.87 -9.19 -15.30
C LEU A 721 32.85 -8.10 -14.94
N VAL A 722 31.68 -8.48 -14.43
CA VAL A 722 30.61 -7.53 -14.07
C VAL A 722 30.30 -7.59 -12.58
N ASP A 723 30.28 -6.42 -11.93
CA ASP A 723 29.90 -6.29 -10.52
C ASP A 723 29.05 -5.03 -10.23
N ASP A 724 28.42 -4.91 -9.06
CA ASP A 724 27.69 -3.69 -8.69
C ASP A 724 28.60 -2.64 -8.08
N MET A 725 29.60 -3.02 -7.28
CA MET A 725 30.43 -2.02 -6.62
C MET A 725 31.89 -2.44 -6.39
N ILE A 726 32.78 -1.46 -6.44
CA ILE A 726 34.19 -1.61 -6.07
C ILE A 726 34.62 -0.55 -5.07
N ASP A 727 35.41 -0.95 -4.07
CA ASP A 727 35.83 -0.06 -2.98
C ASP A 727 37.30 -0.17 -2.60
N THR A 728 37.78 -1.34 -2.14
CA THR A 728 39.22 -1.58 -1.86
C THR A 728 39.97 -2.20 -3.05
N GLY A 729 39.23 -2.83 -3.97
CA GLY A 729 39.78 -3.53 -5.14
C GLY A 729 40.33 -4.94 -4.87
N SER A 730 40.27 -5.45 -3.63
CA SER A 730 40.83 -6.78 -3.29
C SER A 730 40.13 -7.93 -4.01
N THR A 731 38.79 -7.94 -3.99
CA THR A 731 37.97 -8.91 -4.73
C THR A 731 38.26 -8.84 -6.23
N LEU A 732 38.35 -7.62 -6.79
CA LEU A 732 38.65 -7.42 -8.20
C LEU A 732 40.02 -8.02 -8.56
N THR A 733 41.06 -7.67 -7.79
CA THR A 733 42.43 -8.14 -8.02
C THR A 733 42.50 -9.66 -8.05
N LEU A 734 41.85 -10.32 -7.10
CA LEU A 734 41.82 -11.78 -7.02
C LEU A 734 41.06 -12.41 -8.20
N ALA A 735 39.94 -11.82 -8.61
CA ALA A 735 39.15 -12.28 -9.75
C ALA A 735 39.92 -12.15 -11.06
N VAL A 736 40.55 -10.99 -11.29
CA VAL A 736 41.35 -10.72 -12.49
C VAL A 736 42.52 -11.69 -12.62
N ASN A 737 43.29 -11.88 -11.54
CA ASN A 737 44.41 -12.82 -11.56
C ASN A 737 43.94 -14.26 -11.80
N THR A 738 42.82 -14.67 -11.20
CA THR A 738 42.22 -15.99 -11.44
C THR A 738 41.84 -16.18 -12.91
N LEU A 739 41.24 -15.17 -13.55
CA LEU A 739 40.88 -15.23 -14.96
C LEU A 739 42.12 -15.30 -15.88
N HIS A 740 43.14 -14.51 -15.56
CA HIS A 740 44.42 -14.54 -16.27
C HIS A 740 45.11 -15.91 -16.15
N ASP A 741 45.21 -16.47 -14.95
CA ASP A 741 45.84 -17.78 -14.69
C ASP A 741 45.09 -18.94 -15.35
N LYS A 742 43.78 -18.78 -15.59
CA LYS A 742 42.94 -19.73 -16.32
C LYS A 742 43.00 -19.55 -17.84
N GLY A 743 43.80 -18.62 -18.34
CA GLY A 743 44.07 -18.44 -19.77
C GLY A 743 43.08 -17.53 -20.50
N ALA A 744 42.43 -16.60 -19.81
CA ALA A 744 41.62 -15.57 -20.49
C ALA A 744 42.49 -14.73 -21.43
N LYS A 745 42.00 -14.48 -22.65
CA LYS A 745 42.70 -13.71 -23.70
C LYS A 745 42.87 -12.23 -23.30
N ALA A 746 41.83 -11.67 -22.69
CA ALA A 746 41.78 -10.30 -22.19
C ALA A 746 40.69 -10.19 -21.11
N VAL A 747 40.84 -9.25 -20.18
CA VAL A 747 39.87 -9.01 -19.11
C VAL A 747 39.38 -7.56 -19.15
N HIS A 748 38.07 -7.36 -19.36
CA HIS A 748 37.37 -6.08 -19.21
C HIS A 748 36.56 -6.12 -17.92
N VAL A 749 36.52 -5.02 -17.18
CA VAL A 749 35.81 -4.95 -15.90
C VAL A 749 34.74 -3.87 -15.98
N LEU A 750 33.47 -4.20 -15.75
CA LEU A 750 32.35 -3.27 -15.77
C LEU A 750 31.66 -3.26 -14.41
N ILE A 751 31.61 -2.11 -13.74
CA ILE A 751 31.08 -1.98 -12.39
C ILE A 751 30.11 -0.81 -12.30
N SER A 752 28.93 -1.02 -11.70
CA SER A 752 27.96 0.08 -11.57
C SER A 752 28.52 1.23 -10.73
N HIS A 753 29.01 0.95 -9.52
CA HIS A 753 29.43 1.94 -8.54
C HIS A 753 30.93 1.84 -8.21
N GLY A 754 31.73 2.78 -8.72
CA GLY A 754 33.14 2.92 -8.35
C GLY A 754 33.34 3.76 -7.08
N LEU A 755 33.23 3.17 -5.88
CA LEU A 755 33.51 3.89 -4.62
C LEU A 755 34.99 4.26 -4.51
N LEU A 756 35.87 3.28 -4.77
CA LEU A 756 37.33 3.44 -4.85
C LEU A 756 37.95 4.19 -3.65
N SER A 757 37.36 4.09 -2.44
CA SER A 757 37.72 4.95 -1.31
C SER A 757 39.10 4.64 -0.72
N GLU A 758 39.46 3.36 -0.69
CA GLU A 758 40.75 2.85 -0.23
C GLU A 758 41.50 2.09 -1.34
N THR A 759 40.99 2.14 -2.59
CA THR A 759 41.63 1.44 -3.70
C THR A 759 42.96 2.09 -4.03
N ASN A 760 44.03 1.29 -3.98
CA ASN A 760 45.30 1.70 -4.54
C ASN A 760 45.20 1.66 -6.07
N LEU A 761 44.92 2.81 -6.68
CA LEU A 761 44.79 2.93 -8.14
C LEU A 761 46.05 2.49 -8.89
N SER A 762 47.23 2.56 -8.27
CA SER A 762 48.47 2.02 -8.83
C SER A 762 48.44 0.50 -8.96
N LEU A 763 47.73 -0.21 -8.07
CA LEU A 763 47.51 -1.65 -8.22
C LEU A 763 46.57 -1.94 -9.39
N VAL A 764 45.50 -1.16 -9.54
CA VAL A 764 44.56 -1.31 -10.67
C VAL A 764 45.27 -1.06 -12.01
N GLU A 765 46.18 -0.08 -12.06
CA GLU A 765 46.99 0.21 -13.23
C GLU A 765 47.90 -0.98 -13.61
N GLN A 766 48.41 -1.71 -12.61
CA GLN A 766 49.27 -2.89 -12.80
C GLN A 766 48.50 -4.17 -13.11
N LEU A 767 47.20 -4.24 -12.82
CA LEU A 767 46.40 -5.42 -13.09
C LEU A 767 46.36 -5.75 -14.59
N PRO A 768 46.33 -7.05 -14.98
CA PRO A 768 46.22 -7.49 -16.37
C PRO A 768 44.79 -7.33 -16.90
N ILE A 769 44.23 -6.12 -16.78
CA ILE A 769 42.96 -5.70 -17.36
C ILE A 769 43.20 -4.74 -18.52
N VAL A 770 42.29 -4.76 -19.48
CA VAL A 770 42.26 -3.79 -20.59
C VAL A 770 41.77 -2.45 -20.07
N GLU A 771 40.63 -2.45 -19.37
CA GLU A 771 40.00 -1.27 -18.81
C GLU A 771 39.12 -1.62 -17.62
N LEU A 772 39.02 -0.68 -16.68
CA LEU A 772 38.04 -0.66 -15.60
C LEU A 772 36.98 0.38 -15.95
N VAL A 773 35.79 -0.09 -16.29
CA VAL A 773 34.64 0.72 -16.67
C VAL A 773 33.73 0.86 -15.47
N VAL A 774 33.48 2.10 -15.04
CA VAL A 774 32.52 2.42 -13.98
C VAL A 774 31.46 3.40 -14.48
N THR A 775 30.33 3.56 -13.80
CA THR A 775 29.43 4.68 -14.11
C THR A 775 29.80 5.94 -13.32
N ASN A 776 29.28 7.11 -13.74
CA ASN A 776 29.37 8.34 -12.95
C ASN A 776 28.32 8.43 -11.82
N THR A 777 27.79 7.32 -11.31
CA THR A 777 27.02 7.33 -10.03
C THR A 777 27.82 7.93 -8.88
N ILE A 778 29.15 7.83 -8.98
CA ILE A 778 30.12 8.53 -8.13
C ILE A 778 31.07 9.29 -9.06
N PRO A 779 31.39 10.57 -8.79
CA PRO A 779 32.38 11.30 -9.56
C PRO A 779 33.75 10.62 -9.63
N GLN A 780 34.26 10.40 -10.85
CA GLN A 780 35.53 9.69 -11.08
C GLN A 780 36.69 10.56 -11.53
N SER A 781 36.49 11.86 -11.75
CA SER A 781 37.51 12.74 -12.34
C SER A 781 38.85 12.73 -11.59
N LYS A 782 38.83 12.64 -10.26
CA LYS A 782 40.05 12.52 -9.44
C LYS A 782 40.74 11.16 -9.62
N HIS A 783 39.98 10.08 -9.72
CA HIS A 783 40.52 8.73 -9.90
C HIS A 783 41.11 8.54 -11.31
N GLN A 784 40.44 9.09 -12.33
CA GLN A 784 40.90 9.03 -13.72
C GLN A 784 42.23 9.76 -13.94
N ALA A 785 42.54 10.78 -13.14
CA ALA A 785 43.84 11.44 -13.15
C ALA A 785 45.00 10.53 -12.69
N HIS A 786 44.71 9.45 -11.95
CA HIS A 786 45.68 8.54 -11.36
C HIS A 786 45.63 7.11 -11.92
N CYS A 787 44.67 6.80 -12.81
CA CYS A 787 44.55 5.50 -13.45
C CYS A 787 44.10 5.69 -14.91
N SER A 788 44.97 5.34 -15.85
CA SER A 788 44.71 5.52 -17.29
C SER A 788 43.70 4.50 -17.83
N LYS A 789 43.58 3.36 -17.14
CA LYS A 789 42.63 2.28 -17.46
C LYS A 789 41.19 2.56 -17.00
N LEU A 790 40.95 3.61 -16.21
CA LEU A 790 39.63 3.92 -15.66
C LEU A 790 38.76 4.71 -16.65
N VAL A 791 37.71 4.07 -17.15
CA VAL A 791 36.73 4.64 -18.08
C VAL A 791 35.40 4.85 -17.36
N THR A 792 34.70 5.95 -17.67
CA THR A 792 33.42 6.28 -17.05
C THR A 792 32.28 6.27 -18.08
N ILE A 793 31.20 5.53 -17.80
CA ILE A 793 29.92 5.59 -18.51
C ILE A 793 29.07 6.70 -17.91
N ASP A 794 28.52 7.57 -18.76
CA ASP A 794 27.65 8.66 -18.32
C ASP A 794 26.18 8.19 -18.17
N ILE A 795 25.64 8.28 -16.96
CA ILE A 795 24.25 7.96 -16.60
C ILE A 795 23.36 9.20 -16.52
N SER A 796 23.90 10.41 -16.73
CA SER A 796 23.16 11.67 -16.64
C SER A 796 21.90 11.70 -17.52
N PRO A 797 21.91 11.21 -18.77
CA PRO A 797 20.70 11.15 -19.60
C PRO A 797 19.60 10.28 -18.97
N THR A 798 19.97 9.13 -18.40
CA THR A 798 19.04 8.21 -17.73
C THR A 798 18.43 8.86 -16.49
N ILE A 799 19.25 9.53 -15.66
CA ILE A 799 18.77 10.24 -14.47
C ILE A 799 17.87 11.43 -14.85
N ALA A 800 18.28 12.23 -15.84
CA ALA A 800 17.52 13.39 -16.29
C ALA A 800 16.14 12.98 -16.86
N GLU A 801 16.09 11.95 -17.69
CA GLU A 801 14.84 11.44 -18.23
C GLU A 801 13.96 10.80 -17.14
N SER A 802 14.56 10.16 -16.13
CA SER A 802 13.82 9.66 -14.97
C SER A 802 13.19 10.80 -14.17
N ILE A 803 13.94 11.87 -13.90
CA ILE A 803 13.42 13.07 -13.23
C ILE A 803 12.27 13.68 -14.04
N ARG A 804 12.44 13.86 -15.36
CA ARG A 804 11.40 14.41 -16.25
C ARG A 804 10.12 13.57 -16.21
N ARG A 805 10.24 12.24 -16.31
CA ARG A 805 9.10 11.31 -16.26
C ARG A 805 8.41 11.35 -14.91
N THR A 806 9.17 11.31 -13.82
CA THR A 806 8.63 11.39 -12.45
C THR A 806 7.91 12.71 -12.19
N HIS A 807 8.42 13.82 -12.72
CA HIS A 807 7.76 15.13 -12.67
C HIS A 807 6.42 15.11 -13.39
N ASN A 808 6.39 14.54 -14.61
CA ASN A 808 5.19 14.50 -15.45
C ASN A 808 4.20 13.37 -15.11
N GLY A 809 4.53 12.47 -14.16
CA GLY A 809 3.72 11.30 -13.85
C GLY A 809 3.74 10.22 -14.94
N GLU A 810 4.78 10.22 -15.79
CA GLU A 810 4.99 9.25 -16.86
C GLU A 810 5.67 7.98 -16.33
N SER A 811 5.48 6.85 -17.02
CA SER A 811 6.11 5.59 -16.63
C SER A 811 7.61 5.59 -16.93
N ILE A 812 8.42 5.24 -15.92
CA ILE A 812 9.87 5.04 -16.02
C ILE A 812 10.22 3.71 -16.72
N SER A 813 9.32 2.72 -16.66
CA SER A 813 9.57 1.39 -17.26
C SER A 813 9.96 1.43 -18.74
N LEU A 814 9.52 2.46 -19.47
CA LEU A 814 9.83 2.67 -20.87
C LEU A 814 11.30 2.96 -21.16
N LEU A 815 12.09 3.40 -20.15
CA LEU A 815 13.54 3.60 -20.27
C LEU A 815 14.29 2.28 -20.54
N PHE A 816 13.66 1.14 -20.25
CA PHE A 816 14.31 -0.16 -20.23
C PHE A 816 13.71 -1.17 -21.24
N THR A 817 12.77 -0.73 -22.08
CA THR A 817 12.20 -1.55 -23.18
C THR A 817 13.06 -1.50 -24.45
N GLU A 818 13.15 -2.62 -25.17
CA GLU A 818 13.99 -2.82 -26.38
C GLU A 818 13.77 -1.82 -27.53
N ARG A 819 12.71 -1.00 -27.49
CA ARG A 819 12.44 0.05 -28.49
C ARG A 819 13.11 1.39 -28.19
N ALA A 820 13.80 1.55 -27.07
CA ALA A 820 14.57 2.75 -26.78
C ALA A 820 15.93 2.66 -27.51
N ASP A 821 15.93 2.86 -28.83
CA ASP A 821 17.14 3.28 -29.51
C ASP A 821 17.56 4.62 -28.88
N LEU A 822 18.56 4.58 -28.00
CA LEU A 822 19.22 5.77 -27.44
C LEU A 822 19.80 6.70 -28.53
N GLY A 823 19.77 6.27 -29.80
CA GLY A 823 20.08 7.09 -30.98
C GLY A 823 18.99 8.06 -31.43
N SER A 824 17.75 7.96 -30.92
CA SER A 824 16.64 8.86 -31.29
C SER A 824 16.31 9.92 -30.25
N LEU A 825 17.18 10.18 -29.27
CA LEU A 825 17.15 11.41 -28.47
C LEU A 825 17.58 12.60 -29.34
N VAL A 826 16.79 12.90 -30.37
CA VAL A 826 16.81 14.19 -31.04
C VAL A 826 16.23 15.17 -30.03
N VAL A 827 17.11 16.06 -29.57
CA VAL A 827 16.78 17.28 -28.83
C VAL A 827 15.70 18.02 -29.62
N VAL A 828 14.48 18.05 -29.07
CA VAL A 828 13.44 19.01 -29.45
C VAL A 828 13.12 19.84 -28.23
#